data_AF-J2L8I3-F1
#
_entry.id   AF-J2L8I3-F1
#
_cell.length_a   1.000
_cell.length_b   1.000
_cell.length_c   1.000
_cell.angle_alpha   90.00
_cell.angle_beta   90.00
_cell.angle_gamma   90.00
#
_symmetry.space_group_name_H-M   'P 1'
#
loop_
_entity.id
_entity.type
_entity.pdbx_description
1 polymer ?
#
loop_
_entity_poly.entity_id
_entity_poly.type
_entity_poly.pdbx_seq_one_letter_code
_entity_poly.pdbx_strand_id
1 'polypeptide(L)'
;MDIAANSISFRHYSEKLEEWEHECKRRLTLRLPSLIFDSDIWHLRSTFSENFPDFHFSTPLSDFSGKDKSFEKVIRCLATEELLASKNHIEKYIRTFRYLNRCNSNAIWEINLADIWRLEDMFIEDALADPIKASPLQSALYTLQRQITLLGERGVMPSLGYRLRTATRSHLNKIFSEYNKKSKKERFENIDRKFEALNDAFNAVVNNDSRLSNSERIAVAACMRLLCAPSRINELGCSSIHDHIVLEDYTQRSTDEAGQDLDLVHQLLLINMKGSKGTQWGPKPGLSFMIDVFNYSTRLIIECGKNSRMLVEWYEANPNKLYLPQNLEHLRGTLISVTDLSMIIFNREDKASHSPHLIFERNKTHVVRRQNPRTHNKVGRPTCMKEINFIPFEVAEKDLLQQVHRALKKCREFSRFVTYKGKLSHMLVLCDREDMPCIPWALDYRTIRRRLKETVFKKLGITMPVNGVSQYAELDAHDPRRWLTTQALIHGEGLSDAILNKWANRSSMSQIRSYDGRTESELASFGSMPNPTELEDLSRGIEKTKKLAERYSTHSEFITAADANISVTSMERVMTAIEDRPIARVSEQIIILYPQWYGICLHQHHEIACTNYDSCAPCNNNIVTKGHLPTNERLRKRAIMIQKSVAVQLERLIREHNRQIADEPDAFANHILLLAEKGLSTDELADSLIDDFHALRDLLKDKLLAKRLEEAFVTRGFVKIFDDEFVPSGALIRYNNPSYNATPGLEMAIQANGGREKIAETEKWLISKYPQFAPTAAPLHDERSKLNNGDEDDDSVNND
;
A
#
# COMPACT_ATOMS: atom_id res chain seq x y z
N MET A 1 -19.35 49.74 -28.84
CA MET A 1 -19.31 49.72 -27.36
C MET A 1 -18.41 48.61 -26.82
N ASP A 2 -18.31 47.44 -27.48
CA ASP A 2 -17.48 46.31 -27.01
C ASP A 2 -15.95 46.53 -27.01
N ILE A 3 -15.41 47.36 -27.92
CA ILE A 3 -13.96 47.64 -27.97
C ILE A 3 -13.50 48.49 -26.77
N ALA A 4 -14.35 49.39 -26.28
CA ALA A 4 -14.07 50.25 -25.12
C ALA A 4 -14.22 49.49 -23.79
N ALA A 5 -15.14 48.53 -23.70
CA ALA A 5 -15.28 47.67 -22.52
C ALA A 5 -14.09 46.70 -22.38
N ASN A 6 -13.59 46.15 -23.49
CA ASN A 6 -12.42 45.27 -23.49
C ASN A 6 -11.12 46.01 -23.11
N SER A 7 -10.90 47.23 -23.58
CA SER A 7 -9.69 48.00 -23.23
C SER A 7 -9.61 48.40 -21.74
N ILE A 8 -10.75 48.68 -21.11
CA ILE A 8 -10.85 48.98 -19.68
C ILE A 8 -10.57 47.73 -18.84
N SER A 9 -11.05 46.56 -19.28
CA SER A 9 -10.83 45.27 -18.62
C SER A 9 -9.35 44.84 -18.65
N PHE A 10 -8.66 45.01 -19.78
CA PHE A 10 -7.23 44.67 -19.89
C PHE A 10 -6.34 45.53 -18.99
N ARG A 11 -6.63 46.83 -18.93
CA ARG A 11 -5.88 47.77 -18.10
C ARG A 11 -5.99 47.41 -16.62
N HIS A 12 -7.18 47.01 -16.17
CA HIS A 12 -7.42 46.56 -14.80
C HIS A 12 -6.54 45.35 -14.41
N TYR A 13 -6.52 44.30 -15.24
CA TYR A 13 -5.73 43.09 -14.95
C TYR A 13 -4.22 43.36 -14.97
N SER A 14 -3.76 44.20 -15.89
CA SER A 14 -2.36 44.62 -15.96
C SER A 14 -1.95 45.41 -14.70
N GLU A 15 -2.77 46.35 -14.25
CA GLU A 15 -2.54 47.12 -13.02
C GLU A 15 -2.49 46.21 -11.78
N LYS A 16 -3.41 45.23 -11.67
CA LYS A 16 -3.40 44.25 -10.58
C LYS A 16 -2.17 43.34 -10.59
N LEU A 17 -1.68 42.96 -11.77
CA LEU A 17 -0.44 42.21 -11.89
C LEU A 17 0.77 43.02 -11.44
N GLU A 18 0.82 44.31 -11.77
CA GLU A 18 1.87 45.20 -11.31
C GLU A 18 1.83 45.40 -9.79
N GLU A 19 0.65 45.57 -9.20
CA GLU A 19 0.47 45.62 -7.74
C GLU A 19 1.00 44.33 -7.08
N TRP A 20 0.64 43.15 -7.61
CA TRP A 20 1.08 41.87 -7.06
C TRP A 20 2.59 41.66 -7.20
N GLU A 21 3.17 42.08 -8.32
CA GLU A 21 4.62 42.05 -8.56
C GLU A 21 5.36 42.92 -7.53
N HIS A 22 4.91 44.16 -7.31
CA HIS A 22 5.50 45.06 -6.32
C HIS A 22 5.41 44.48 -4.90
N GLU A 23 4.28 43.87 -4.55
CA GLU A 23 4.11 43.22 -3.25
C GLU A 23 5.03 42.01 -3.09
N CYS A 24 5.20 41.19 -4.13
CA CYS A 24 6.13 40.07 -4.12
C CYS A 24 7.58 40.55 -3.98
N LYS A 25 7.98 41.58 -4.73
CA LYS A 25 9.31 42.22 -4.61
C LYS A 25 9.56 42.69 -3.18
N ARG A 26 8.61 43.42 -2.59
CA ARG A 26 8.70 43.93 -1.22
C ARG A 26 8.85 42.80 -0.20
N ARG A 27 7.99 41.77 -0.27
CA ARG A 27 8.02 40.63 0.66
C ARG A 27 9.30 39.80 0.51
N LEU A 28 9.79 39.60 -0.71
CA LEU A 28 11.03 38.88 -0.96
C LEU A 28 12.22 39.63 -0.36
N THR A 29 12.35 40.94 -0.65
CA THR A 29 13.44 41.77 -0.10
C THR A 29 13.43 41.83 1.42
N LEU A 30 12.24 41.90 2.05
CA LEU A 30 12.11 41.93 3.51
C LEU A 30 12.52 40.62 4.18
N ARG A 31 12.18 39.47 3.59
CA ARG A 31 12.47 38.15 4.19
C ARG A 31 13.83 37.59 3.78
N LEU A 32 14.29 37.89 2.57
CA LEU A 32 15.47 37.32 1.92
C LEU A 32 16.26 38.41 1.16
N PRO A 33 16.95 39.31 1.87
CA PRO A 33 17.62 40.47 1.26
C PRO A 33 18.71 40.10 0.26
N SER A 34 19.28 38.89 0.37
CA SER A 34 20.32 38.37 -0.53
C SER A 34 19.80 37.93 -1.90
N LEU A 35 18.48 37.76 -2.07
CA LEU A 35 17.87 37.36 -3.33
C LEU A 35 17.30 38.57 -4.07
N ILE A 36 17.79 38.77 -5.30
CA ILE A 36 17.29 39.82 -6.20
C ILE A 36 16.12 39.24 -7.01
N PHE A 37 14.93 39.84 -6.88
CA PHE A 37 13.70 39.36 -7.53
C PHE A 37 13.83 39.22 -9.05
N ASP A 38 14.39 40.25 -9.70
CA ASP A 38 14.53 40.32 -11.17
C ASP A 38 15.73 39.52 -11.70
N SER A 39 16.51 38.86 -10.83
CA SER A 39 17.62 37.98 -11.26
C SER A 39 17.11 36.80 -12.08
N ASP A 40 17.90 36.36 -13.07
CA ASP A 40 17.63 35.12 -13.81
C ASP A 40 17.91 33.87 -12.96
N ILE A 41 18.77 33.99 -11.95
CA ILE A 41 19.15 32.88 -11.07
C ILE A 41 18.92 33.27 -9.61
N TRP A 42 18.20 32.41 -8.90
CA TRP A 42 18.10 32.46 -7.44
C TRP A 42 19.02 31.40 -6.83
N HIS A 43 20.09 31.86 -6.16
CA HIS A 43 21.06 31.02 -5.45
C HIS A 43 20.49 30.57 -4.09
N LEU A 44 19.50 29.67 -4.13
CA LEU A 44 18.80 29.17 -2.95
C LEU A 44 19.68 28.24 -2.10
N ARG A 45 20.63 27.53 -2.73
CA ARG A 45 21.52 26.59 -2.03
C ARG A 45 22.41 27.30 -1.02
N SER A 46 22.94 28.47 -1.38
CA SER A 46 23.78 29.28 -0.50
C SER A 46 22.97 30.00 0.58
N THR A 47 21.68 30.26 0.33
CA THR A 47 20.83 31.09 1.20
C THR A 47 20.15 30.29 2.32
N PHE A 48 19.73 29.04 2.09
CA PHE A 48 18.93 28.27 3.07
C PHE A 48 19.61 26.98 3.58
N SER A 49 20.15 26.15 2.70
CA SER A 49 20.92 24.91 2.97
C SER A 49 21.11 24.11 1.67
N GLU A 50 21.93 23.05 1.68
CA GLU A 50 22.19 22.17 0.51
C GLU A 50 20.96 21.49 -0.09
N ASN A 51 19.85 21.43 0.65
CA ASN A 51 18.62 20.78 0.21
C ASN A 51 17.75 21.67 -0.70
N PHE A 52 18.08 22.95 -0.84
CA PHE A 52 17.42 23.87 -1.77
C PHE A 52 18.27 24.00 -3.05
N PRO A 53 17.85 23.41 -4.19
CA PRO A 53 18.53 23.64 -5.45
C PRO A 53 18.36 25.08 -5.90
N ASP A 54 19.38 25.64 -6.56
CA ASP A 54 19.27 26.94 -7.23
C ASP A 54 18.18 26.88 -8.31
N PHE A 55 17.50 28.00 -8.51
CA PHE A 55 16.38 28.09 -9.46
C PHE A 55 16.74 29.04 -10.61
N HIS A 56 16.59 28.55 -11.85
CA HIS A 56 16.88 29.28 -13.07
C HIS A 56 15.58 29.62 -13.79
N PHE A 57 15.36 30.91 -14.06
CA PHE A 57 14.15 31.40 -14.74
C PHE A 57 14.23 31.26 -16.27
N SER A 58 15.42 31.19 -16.85
CA SER A 58 15.60 31.14 -18.31
C SER A 58 14.82 30.00 -18.98
N THR A 59 14.77 28.79 -18.39
CA THR A 59 14.00 27.66 -18.94
C THR A 59 12.48 27.83 -18.87
N PRO A 60 11.85 28.16 -17.72
CA PRO A 60 10.40 28.38 -17.69
C PRO A 60 9.98 29.62 -18.49
N LEU A 61 10.82 30.65 -18.61
CA LEU A 61 10.51 31.85 -19.40
C LEU A 61 10.61 31.60 -20.91
N SER A 62 11.53 30.75 -21.37
CA SER A 62 11.67 30.45 -22.80
C SER A 62 10.44 29.79 -23.41
N ASP A 63 9.67 29.04 -22.62
CA ASP A 63 8.44 28.41 -23.11
C ASP A 63 7.40 29.43 -23.58
N PHE A 64 7.41 30.64 -23.02
CA PHE A 64 6.48 31.71 -23.35
C PHE A 64 7.12 32.76 -24.27
N SER A 65 8.21 32.43 -24.97
CA SER A 65 8.84 33.34 -25.93
C SER A 65 7.87 33.67 -27.05
N GLY A 66 7.51 34.95 -27.20
CA GLY A 66 6.51 35.42 -28.16
C GLY A 66 5.10 35.60 -27.60
N LYS A 67 4.87 35.30 -26.32
CA LYS A 67 3.66 35.69 -25.59
C LYS A 67 3.84 37.03 -24.86
N ASP A 68 2.75 37.57 -24.32
CA ASP A 68 2.79 38.78 -23.50
C ASP A 68 3.63 38.61 -22.22
N LYS A 69 4.24 39.71 -21.74
CA LYS A 69 5.10 39.72 -20.55
C LYS A 69 4.37 39.38 -19.25
N SER A 70 3.04 39.35 -19.26
CA SER A 70 2.25 38.90 -18.12
C SER A 70 2.62 37.50 -17.65
N PHE A 71 2.95 36.56 -18.55
CA PHE A 71 3.40 35.22 -18.17
C PHE A 71 4.72 35.24 -17.40
N GLU A 72 5.68 36.07 -17.82
CA GLU A 72 6.96 36.23 -17.13
C GLU A 72 6.74 36.77 -15.71
N LYS A 73 5.96 37.86 -15.58
CA LYS A 73 5.65 38.48 -14.29
C LYS A 73 4.97 37.48 -13.34
N VAL A 74 4.00 36.71 -13.85
CA VAL A 74 3.29 35.69 -13.07
C VAL A 74 4.23 34.57 -12.63
N ILE A 75 5.12 34.08 -13.49
CA ILE A 75 6.09 33.04 -13.11
C ILE A 75 6.96 33.50 -11.93
N ARG A 76 7.45 34.75 -11.96
CA ARG A 76 8.24 35.33 -10.86
C ARG A 76 7.43 35.46 -9.57
N CYS A 77 6.18 35.90 -9.66
CA CYS A 77 5.29 36.01 -8.50
C CYS A 77 4.95 34.63 -7.90
N LEU A 78 4.62 33.64 -8.74
CA LEU A 78 4.34 32.27 -8.30
C LEU A 78 5.57 31.61 -7.66
N ALA A 79 6.78 31.83 -8.21
CA ALA A 79 8.02 31.32 -7.64
C ALA A 79 8.28 31.95 -6.26
N THR A 80 7.99 33.24 -6.12
CA THR A 80 8.09 33.97 -4.85
C THR A 80 7.12 33.41 -3.80
N GLU A 81 5.85 33.22 -4.14
CA GLU A 81 4.87 32.68 -3.19
C GLU A 81 5.24 31.26 -2.72
N GLU A 82 5.70 30.41 -3.64
CA GLU A 82 6.10 29.04 -3.27
C GLU A 82 7.38 29.01 -2.42
N LEU A 83 8.33 29.92 -2.69
CA LEU A 83 9.53 30.10 -1.87
C LEU A 83 9.18 30.61 -0.46
N LEU A 84 8.32 31.63 -0.37
CA LEU A 84 7.91 32.24 0.90
C LEU A 84 7.04 31.30 1.75
N ALA A 85 6.39 30.32 1.13
CA ALA A 85 5.71 29.21 1.80
C ALA A 85 6.68 28.13 2.33
N SER A 86 8.00 28.36 2.24
CA SER A 86 9.07 27.45 2.70
C SER A 86 9.06 26.07 2.03
N LYS A 87 8.63 26.00 0.77
CA LYS A 87 8.62 24.73 0.01
C LYS A 87 9.83 24.64 -0.91
N ASN A 88 10.51 23.50 -0.87
CA ASN A 88 11.71 23.23 -1.68
C ASN A 88 11.41 22.66 -3.09
N HIS A 89 10.20 22.89 -3.61
CA HIS A 89 9.70 22.29 -4.86
C HIS A 89 9.25 23.33 -5.91
N ILE A 90 9.88 24.52 -5.90
CA ILE A 90 9.59 25.63 -6.83
C ILE A 90 9.61 25.14 -8.29
N GLU A 91 10.63 24.37 -8.67
CA GLU A 91 10.75 23.84 -10.03
C GLU A 91 9.54 22.98 -10.45
N LYS A 92 9.07 22.08 -9.57
CA LYS A 92 7.90 21.23 -9.87
C LYS A 92 6.62 22.08 -9.97
N TYR A 93 6.49 23.08 -9.10
CA TYR A 93 5.35 23.99 -9.08
C TYR A 93 5.28 24.83 -10.36
N ILE A 94 6.39 25.50 -10.73
CA ILE A 94 6.47 26.30 -11.95
C ILE A 94 6.37 25.43 -13.21
N ARG A 95 6.92 24.22 -13.20
CA ARG A 95 6.80 23.30 -14.34
C ARG A 95 5.35 23.02 -14.73
N THR A 96 4.44 23.01 -13.75
CA THR A 96 3.02 22.85 -14.02
C THR A 96 2.43 24.05 -14.76
N PHE A 97 2.82 25.26 -14.38
CA PHE A 97 2.33 26.48 -15.00
C PHE A 97 2.68 26.58 -16.49
N ARG A 98 3.84 26.02 -16.88
CA ARG A 98 4.33 25.96 -18.27
C ARG A 98 3.35 25.28 -19.23
N TYR A 99 2.46 24.41 -18.74
CA TYR A 99 1.45 23.77 -19.59
C TYR A 99 0.46 24.76 -20.22
N LEU A 100 0.28 25.96 -19.62
CA LEU A 100 -0.54 27.03 -20.20
C LEU A 100 0.05 27.60 -21.50
N ASN A 101 1.31 27.30 -21.83
CA ASN A 101 1.85 27.64 -23.14
C ASN A 101 1.08 26.97 -24.29
N ARG A 102 0.48 25.80 -24.02
CA ARG A 102 -0.35 25.07 -25.00
C ARG A 102 -1.72 25.72 -25.26
N CYS A 103 -2.12 26.70 -24.45
CA CYS A 103 -3.31 27.50 -24.70
C CYS A 103 -3.02 28.55 -25.79
N ASN A 104 -4.00 28.88 -26.63
CA ASN A 104 -3.83 29.83 -27.74
C ASN A 104 -3.79 31.30 -27.28
N SER A 105 -4.07 31.57 -26.01
CA SER A 105 -4.09 32.91 -25.42
C SER A 105 -2.69 33.55 -25.44
N ASN A 106 -2.63 34.84 -25.76
CA ASN A 106 -1.40 35.62 -25.84
C ASN A 106 -1.03 36.25 -24.48
N ALA A 107 -2.03 36.61 -23.67
CA ALA A 107 -1.84 37.14 -22.32
C ALA A 107 -2.55 36.29 -21.25
N ILE A 108 -2.14 36.43 -19.98
CA ILE A 108 -2.66 35.60 -18.88
C ILE A 108 -4.16 35.80 -18.63
N TRP A 109 -4.66 37.04 -18.76
CA TRP A 109 -6.07 37.39 -18.56
C TRP A 109 -6.97 37.02 -19.74
N GLU A 110 -6.40 36.60 -20.87
CA GLU A 110 -7.14 36.06 -22.02
C GLU A 110 -7.46 34.57 -21.86
N ILE A 111 -6.85 33.89 -20.89
CA ILE A 111 -7.13 32.48 -20.60
C ILE A 111 -8.55 32.38 -20.03
N ASN A 112 -9.38 31.61 -20.72
CA ASN A 112 -10.75 31.33 -20.29
C ASN A 112 -10.92 29.85 -19.89
N LEU A 113 -12.11 29.52 -19.38
CA LEU A 113 -12.41 28.17 -18.91
C LEU A 113 -12.34 27.11 -20.03
N ALA A 114 -12.68 27.47 -21.28
CA ALA A 114 -12.61 26.56 -22.42
C ALA A 114 -11.17 26.20 -22.80
N ASP A 115 -10.21 27.14 -22.66
CA ASP A 115 -8.79 26.85 -22.85
C ASP A 115 -8.28 25.82 -21.84
N ILE A 116 -8.73 25.91 -20.58
CA ILE A 116 -8.37 24.96 -19.53
C ILE A 116 -9.01 23.59 -19.77
N TRP A 117 -10.26 23.53 -20.23
CA TRP A 117 -10.89 22.26 -20.58
C TRP A 117 -10.20 21.58 -21.76
N ARG A 118 -9.79 22.34 -22.79
CA ARG A 118 -8.98 21.79 -23.89
C ARG A 118 -7.66 21.23 -23.38
N LEU A 119 -7.01 21.91 -22.43
CA LEU A 119 -5.78 21.41 -21.81
C LEU A 119 -6.00 20.09 -21.05
N GLU A 120 -7.12 19.94 -20.35
CA GLU A 120 -7.49 18.66 -19.73
C GLU A 120 -7.65 17.55 -20.78
N ASP A 121 -8.32 17.82 -21.90
CA ASP A 121 -8.51 16.85 -22.97
C ASP A 121 -7.15 16.44 -23.59
N MET A 122 -6.26 17.40 -23.84
CA MET A 122 -4.89 17.13 -24.29
C MET A 122 -4.09 16.28 -23.29
N PHE A 123 -4.31 16.44 -21.98
CA PHE A 123 -3.63 15.62 -20.97
C PHE A 123 -4.14 14.18 -20.97
N ILE A 124 -5.42 13.97 -21.29
CA ILE A 124 -5.97 12.63 -21.51
C ILE A 124 -5.32 12.01 -22.74
N GLU A 125 -5.21 12.75 -23.85
CA GLU A 125 -4.54 12.29 -25.08
C GLU A 125 -3.07 11.93 -24.83
N ASP A 126 -2.32 12.81 -24.14
CA ASP A 126 -0.93 12.56 -23.74
C ASP A 126 -0.81 11.29 -22.87
N ALA A 127 -1.78 11.05 -21.98
CA ALA A 127 -1.83 9.87 -21.13
C ALA A 127 -2.24 8.60 -21.90
N LEU A 128 -3.08 8.71 -22.92
CA LEU A 128 -3.41 7.57 -23.79
C LEU A 128 -2.21 7.17 -24.66
N ALA A 129 -1.46 8.15 -25.17
CA ALA A 129 -0.23 7.93 -25.92
C ALA A 129 0.90 7.37 -25.03
N ASP A 130 1.00 7.84 -23.78
CA ASP A 130 1.98 7.40 -22.80
C ASP A 130 1.36 7.23 -21.40
N PRO A 131 0.84 6.02 -21.10
CA PRO A 131 0.13 5.74 -19.84
C PRO A 131 0.94 6.00 -18.56
N ILE A 132 2.27 6.07 -18.64
CA ILE A 132 3.15 6.38 -17.50
C ILE A 132 2.93 7.82 -17.02
N LYS A 133 2.53 8.72 -17.92
CA LYS A 133 2.31 10.14 -17.62
C LYS A 133 0.98 10.43 -16.91
N ALA A 134 0.03 9.50 -16.90
CA ALA A 134 -1.32 9.72 -16.38
C ALA A 134 -1.34 10.27 -14.94
N SER A 135 -0.60 9.65 -14.01
CA SER A 135 -0.53 10.11 -12.62
C SER A 135 0.22 11.47 -12.47
N PRO A 136 1.41 11.67 -13.09
CA PRO A 136 2.04 12.99 -13.13
C PRO A 136 1.15 14.11 -13.69
N LEU A 137 0.42 13.85 -14.78
CA LEU A 137 -0.47 14.83 -15.43
C LEU A 137 -1.66 15.17 -14.54
N GLN A 138 -2.25 14.18 -13.86
CA GLN A 138 -3.29 14.44 -12.86
C GLN A 138 -2.77 15.32 -11.71
N SER A 139 -1.59 15.03 -11.17
CA SER A 139 -0.96 15.87 -10.14
C SER A 139 -0.67 17.29 -10.65
N ALA A 140 -0.33 17.43 -11.94
CA ALA A 140 -0.15 18.73 -12.59
C ALA A 140 -1.48 19.49 -12.65
N LEU A 141 -2.59 18.87 -13.07
CA LEU A 141 -3.90 19.53 -13.13
C LEU A 141 -4.37 20.05 -11.76
N TYR A 142 -4.16 19.27 -10.69
CA TYR A 142 -4.44 19.75 -9.32
C TYR A 142 -3.59 20.96 -8.92
N THR A 143 -2.33 20.97 -9.33
CA THR A 143 -1.42 22.09 -9.05
C THR A 143 -1.80 23.32 -9.88
N LEU A 144 -2.19 23.12 -11.15
CA LEU A 144 -2.66 24.16 -12.05
C LEU A 144 -3.96 24.79 -11.55
N GLN A 145 -4.88 23.97 -11.03
CA GLN A 145 -6.11 24.44 -10.40
C GLN A 145 -5.81 25.45 -9.30
N ARG A 146 -4.87 25.12 -8.40
CA ARG A 146 -4.44 26.02 -7.32
C ARG A 146 -3.80 27.30 -7.85
N GLN A 147 -3.02 27.21 -8.92
CA GLN A 147 -2.39 28.38 -9.55
C GLN A 147 -3.44 29.31 -10.18
N ILE A 148 -4.41 28.77 -10.93
CA ILE A 148 -5.49 29.55 -11.55
C ILE A 148 -6.38 30.21 -10.48
N THR A 149 -6.72 29.49 -9.41
CA THR A 149 -7.46 30.08 -8.28
C THR A 149 -6.71 31.26 -7.68
N LEU A 150 -5.40 31.11 -7.42
CA LEU A 150 -4.58 32.20 -6.89
C LEU A 150 -4.55 33.40 -7.84
N LEU A 151 -4.45 33.20 -9.15
CA LEU A 151 -4.45 34.31 -10.12
C LEU A 151 -5.79 35.06 -10.13
N GLY A 152 -6.91 34.35 -10.01
CA GLY A 152 -8.23 34.94 -9.85
C GLY A 152 -8.39 35.71 -8.53
N GLU A 153 -7.90 35.15 -7.41
CA GLU A 153 -7.89 35.81 -6.09
C GLU A 153 -7.05 37.09 -6.07
N ARG A 154 -5.95 37.12 -6.83
CA ARG A 154 -5.10 38.31 -7.01
C ARG A 154 -5.67 39.32 -8.00
N GLY A 155 -6.78 38.99 -8.67
CA GLY A 155 -7.39 39.87 -9.69
C GLY A 155 -6.51 40.08 -10.92
N VAL A 156 -5.59 39.16 -11.21
CA VAL A 156 -4.67 39.20 -12.38
C VAL A 156 -5.34 38.63 -13.63
N MET A 157 -6.38 37.83 -13.43
CA MET A 157 -7.23 37.29 -14.48
C MET A 157 -8.67 37.15 -13.94
N PRO A 158 -9.69 36.97 -14.81
CA PRO A 158 -11.03 36.67 -14.36
C PRO A 158 -11.07 35.44 -13.45
N SER A 159 -11.89 35.47 -12.39
CA SER A 159 -12.08 34.29 -11.55
C SER A 159 -12.85 33.22 -12.33
N LEU A 160 -12.13 32.20 -12.81
CA LEU A 160 -12.71 31.15 -13.67
C LEU A 160 -13.54 30.11 -12.90
N GLY A 161 -13.45 30.07 -11.57
CA GLY A 161 -14.07 29.01 -10.77
C GLY A 161 -13.60 27.59 -11.13
N TYR A 162 -12.42 27.46 -11.74
CA TYR A 162 -11.92 26.21 -12.30
C TYR A 162 -11.80 25.12 -11.23
N ARG A 163 -12.42 23.97 -11.51
CA ARG A 163 -12.28 22.71 -10.77
C ARG A 163 -12.02 21.59 -11.77
N LEU A 164 -11.04 20.73 -11.47
CA LEU A 164 -10.76 19.55 -12.28
C LEU A 164 -12.03 18.70 -12.46
N ARG A 165 -12.40 18.42 -13.72
CA ARG A 165 -13.60 17.63 -14.03
C ARG A 165 -13.48 16.22 -13.45
N THR A 166 -14.54 15.75 -12.81
CA THR A 166 -14.60 14.38 -12.24
C THR A 166 -14.37 13.31 -13.32
N ALA A 167 -14.85 13.55 -14.54
CA ALA A 167 -14.63 12.68 -15.70
C ALA A 167 -13.14 12.57 -16.06
N THR A 168 -12.44 13.70 -16.22
CA THR A 168 -10.98 13.75 -16.48
C THR A 168 -10.20 13.00 -15.40
N ARG A 169 -10.53 13.26 -14.13
CA ARG A 169 -9.92 12.58 -12.99
C ARG A 169 -10.11 11.06 -13.06
N SER A 170 -11.33 10.60 -13.34
CA SER A 170 -11.66 9.18 -13.45
C SER A 170 -10.91 8.53 -14.62
N HIS A 171 -10.84 9.21 -15.76
CA HIS A 171 -10.18 8.70 -16.96
C HIS A 171 -8.67 8.52 -16.75
N LEU A 172 -7.97 9.55 -16.24
CA LEU A 172 -6.54 9.46 -15.93
C LEU A 172 -6.25 8.37 -14.88
N ASN A 173 -7.11 8.23 -13.87
CA ASN A 173 -7.00 7.15 -12.88
C ASN A 173 -7.15 5.76 -13.52
N LYS A 174 -8.09 5.60 -14.45
CA LYS A 174 -8.33 4.34 -15.16
C LYS A 174 -7.10 3.96 -16.00
N ILE A 175 -6.59 4.88 -16.82
CA ILE A 175 -5.38 4.68 -17.63
C ILE A 175 -4.20 4.26 -16.75
N PHE A 176 -3.95 5.01 -15.67
CA PHE A 176 -2.86 4.70 -14.74
C PHE A 176 -3.03 3.35 -14.05
N SER A 177 -4.26 3.01 -13.65
CA SER A 177 -4.56 1.74 -12.99
C SER A 177 -4.34 0.56 -13.93
N GLU A 178 -4.78 0.65 -15.19
CA GLU A 178 -4.60 -0.40 -16.20
C GLU A 178 -3.13 -0.60 -16.53
N TYR A 179 -2.40 0.50 -16.75
CA TYR A 179 -0.95 0.47 -16.96
C TYR A 179 -0.21 -0.17 -15.77
N ASN A 180 -0.53 0.22 -14.54
CA ASN A 180 0.11 -0.36 -13.36
C ASN A 180 -0.20 -1.84 -13.19
N LYS A 181 -1.44 -2.28 -13.47
CA LYS A 181 -1.80 -3.71 -13.45
C LYS A 181 -0.95 -4.50 -14.44
N LYS A 182 -0.86 -4.03 -15.70
CA LYS A 182 -0.04 -4.65 -16.75
C LYS A 182 1.45 -4.69 -16.37
N SER A 183 2.02 -3.54 -16.00
CA SER A 183 3.43 -3.43 -15.61
C SER A 183 3.77 -4.25 -14.38
N LYS A 184 2.83 -4.37 -13.42
CA LYS A 184 2.99 -5.22 -12.24
C LYS A 184 3.02 -6.70 -12.66
N LYS A 185 2.07 -7.14 -13.50
CA LYS A 185 1.99 -8.51 -14.01
C LYS A 185 3.28 -8.92 -14.73
N GLU A 186 3.69 -8.16 -15.74
CA GLU A 186 4.92 -8.42 -16.51
C GLU A 186 6.18 -8.48 -15.63
N ARG A 187 6.22 -7.66 -14.57
CA ARG A 187 7.34 -7.67 -13.63
C ARG A 187 7.42 -8.95 -12.82
N PHE A 188 6.28 -9.42 -12.29
CA PHE A 188 6.24 -10.63 -11.48
C PHE A 188 6.36 -11.91 -12.32
N GLU A 189 5.87 -11.91 -13.57
CA GLU A 189 6.09 -13.05 -14.49
C GLU A 189 7.57 -13.33 -14.80
N ASN A 190 8.42 -12.32 -14.67
CA ASN A 190 9.85 -12.42 -14.97
C ASN A 190 10.73 -12.36 -13.72
N ILE A 191 10.15 -12.23 -12.52
CA ILE A 191 10.93 -11.97 -11.31
C ILE A 191 11.84 -13.16 -10.96
N ASP A 192 11.34 -14.40 -11.08
CA ASP A 192 12.12 -15.60 -10.76
C ASP A 192 13.32 -15.76 -11.70
N ARG A 193 13.11 -15.56 -13.01
CA ARG A 193 14.19 -15.54 -14.02
C ARG A 193 15.26 -14.48 -13.73
N LYS A 194 14.86 -13.33 -13.18
CA LYS A 194 15.82 -12.30 -12.74
C LYS A 194 16.66 -12.78 -11.55
N PHE A 195 16.12 -13.62 -10.67
CA PHE A 195 16.86 -14.21 -9.55
C PHE A 195 17.75 -15.38 -9.97
N GLU A 196 17.34 -16.17 -10.95
CA GLU A 196 18.22 -17.14 -11.62
C GLU A 196 19.44 -16.44 -12.24
N ALA A 197 19.21 -15.36 -13.00
CA ALA A 197 20.28 -14.55 -13.57
C ALA A 197 21.17 -13.90 -12.49
N LEU A 198 20.59 -13.46 -11.36
CA LEU A 198 21.35 -12.95 -10.22
C LEU A 198 22.24 -14.05 -9.60
N ASN A 199 21.74 -15.29 -9.51
CA ASN A 199 22.53 -16.42 -9.04
C ASN A 199 23.74 -16.68 -9.93
N ASP A 200 23.57 -16.65 -11.26
CA ASP A 200 24.68 -16.75 -12.21
C ASP A 200 25.69 -15.61 -12.04
N ALA A 201 25.20 -14.38 -11.85
CA ALA A 201 26.06 -13.24 -11.57
C ALA A 201 26.81 -13.38 -10.23
N PHE A 202 26.17 -13.96 -9.21
CA PHE A 202 26.80 -14.25 -7.93
C PHE A 202 27.86 -15.34 -8.03
N ASN A 203 27.61 -16.40 -8.82
CA ASN A 203 28.62 -17.41 -9.12
C ASN A 203 29.85 -16.81 -9.80
N ALA A 204 29.66 -15.87 -10.75
CA ALA A 204 30.77 -15.14 -11.35
C ALA A 204 31.56 -14.30 -10.33
N VAL A 205 30.88 -13.71 -9.34
CA VAL A 205 31.53 -13.01 -8.23
C VAL A 205 32.34 -13.97 -7.37
N VAL A 206 31.77 -15.14 -7.02
CA VAL A 206 32.45 -16.18 -6.23
C VAL A 206 33.69 -16.70 -6.95
N ASN A 207 33.60 -16.88 -8.26
CA ASN A 207 34.71 -17.31 -9.13
C ASN A 207 35.72 -16.19 -9.44
N ASN A 208 35.57 -15.02 -8.82
CA ASN A 208 36.46 -13.88 -8.99
C ASN A 208 36.61 -13.42 -10.46
N ASP A 209 35.52 -13.46 -11.24
CA ASP A 209 35.51 -13.10 -12.67
C ASP A 209 36.13 -11.70 -12.91
N SER A 210 37.13 -11.65 -13.79
CA SER A 210 37.93 -10.45 -14.07
C SER A 210 37.15 -9.35 -14.81
N ARG A 211 35.99 -9.67 -15.39
CA ARG A 211 35.13 -8.69 -16.07
C ARG A 211 34.43 -7.76 -15.08
N LEU A 212 34.28 -8.16 -13.82
CA LEU A 212 33.56 -7.43 -12.79
C LEU A 212 34.47 -6.52 -11.96
N SER A 213 34.16 -5.22 -11.97
CA SER A 213 34.80 -4.23 -11.08
C SER A 213 34.36 -4.39 -9.62
N ASN A 214 35.09 -3.77 -8.68
CA ASN A 214 34.70 -3.70 -7.27
C ASN A 214 33.27 -3.16 -7.07
N SER A 215 32.89 -2.13 -7.85
CA SER A 215 31.56 -1.54 -7.77
C SER A 215 30.44 -2.51 -8.20
N GLU A 216 30.74 -3.43 -9.12
CA GLU A 216 29.79 -4.43 -9.62
C GLU A 216 29.69 -5.61 -8.67
N ARG A 217 30.83 -6.06 -8.12
CA ARG A 217 30.90 -7.08 -7.07
C ARG A 217 30.11 -6.67 -5.83
N ILE A 218 30.28 -5.43 -5.37
CA ILE A 218 29.49 -4.89 -4.25
C ILE A 218 28.00 -4.80 -4.61
N ALA A 219 27.64 -4.40 -5.83
CA ALA A 219 26.23 -4.32 -6.23
C ALA A 219 25.53 -5.70 -6.18
N VAL A 220 26.19 -6.76 -6.67
CA VAL A 220 25.67 -8.13 -6.59
C VAL A 220 25.60 -8.61 -5.14
N ALA A 221 26.67 -8.44 -4.35
CA ALA A 221 26.70 -8.83 -2.94
C ALA A 221 25.68 -8.06 -2.07
N ALA A 222 25.43 -6.78 -2.38
CA ALA A 222 24.38 -6.01 -1.74
C ALA A 222 23.00 -6.59 -2.05
N CYS A 223 22.75 -7.06 -3.27
CA CYS A 223 21.53 -7.77 -3.61
C CYS A 223 21.38 -9.10 -2.86
N MET A 224 22.45 -9.90 -2.72
CA MET A 224 22.42 -11.13 -1.93
C MET A 224 22.10 -10.86 -0.45
N ARG A 225 22.66 -9.79 0.13
CA ARG A 225 22.28 -9.34 1.48
C ARG A 225 20.80 -8.93 1.58
N LEU A 226 20.25 -8.29 0.55
CA LEU A 226 18.82 -7.96 0.48
C LEU A 226 17.92 -9.18 0.28
N LEU A 227 18.46 -10.32 -0.14
CA LEU A 227 17.76 -11.61 -0.19
C LEU A 227 17.74 -12.34 1.15
N CYS A 228 18.55 -11.93 2.12
CA CYS A 228 18.55 -12.54 3.45
C CYS A 228 17.34 -12.09 4.29
N ALA A 229 16.84 -10.87 4.05
CA ALA A 229 15.64 -10.33 4.69
C ALA A 229 15.02 -9.22 3.81
N PRO A 230 13.68 -9.02 3.82
CA PRO A 230 12.96 -8.09 2.95
C PRO A 230 13.24 -6.63 3.32
N SER A 231 14.45 -6.16 3.05
CA SER A 231 14.93 -4.82 3.38
C SER A 231 14.82 -3.87 2.20
N ARG A 232 14.70 -2.58 2.50
CA ARG A 232 14.80 -1.55 1.45
C ARG A 232 16.28 -1.31 1.15
N ILE A 233 16.59 -1.00 -0.09
CA ILE A 233 17.95 -0.59 -0.49
C ILE A 233 18.48 0.59 0.34
N ASN A 234 17.61 1.51 0.77
CA ASN A 234 17.98 2.62 1.65
C ASN A 234 18.37 2.16 3.06
N GLU A 235 17.81 1.06 3.56
CA GLU A 235 18.16 0.49 4.86
C GLU A 235 19.58 -0.11 4.76
N LEU A 236 19.88 -0.80 3.66
CA LEU A 236 21.24 -1.30 3.34
C LEU A 236 22.25 -0.15 3.21
N GLY A 237 21.91 0.93 2.50
CA GLY A 237 22.79 2.09 2.33
C GLY A 237 23.08 2.84 3.64
N CYS A 238 22.25 2.66 4.67
CA CYS A 238 22.46 3.19 6.01
C CYS A 238 23.11 2.21 6.99
N SER A 239 23.34 0.97 6.57
CA SER A 239 23.85 -0.10 7.43
C SER A 239 25.35 0.06 7.68
N SER A 240 25.75 -0.32 8.89
CA SER A 240 27.12 -0.58 9.26
C SER A 240 27.49 -2.04 8.93
N ILE A 241 28.79 -2.31 8.78
CA ILE A 241 29.33 -3.68 8.74
C ILE A 241 29.02 -4.48 10.03
N HIS A 242 28.74 -3.79 11.14
CA HIS A 242 28.40 -4.40 12.44
C HIS A 242 26.90 -4.48 12.72
N ASP A 243 26.04 -4.05 11.79
CA ASP A 243 24.58 -4.01 11.99
C ASP A 243 23.95 -5.41 11.80
N HIS A 244 24.56 -6.45 12.37
CA HIS A 244 24.04 -7.81 12.38
C HIS A 244 24.61 -8.61 13.56
N ILE A 245 23.86 -9.62 13.99
CA ILE A 245 24.25 -10.59 15.02
C ILE A 245 23.82 -11.97 14.50
N VAL A 246 24.69 -12.96 14.66
CA VAL A 246 24.31 -14.38 14.51
C VAL A 246 24.19 -14.92 15.93
N LEU A 247 23.01 -15.43 16.27
CA LEU A 247 22.78 -16.14 17.52
C LEU A 247 23.00 -17.63 17.25
N GLU A 248 23.91 -18.23 18.02
CA GLU A 248 24.12 -19.68 18.08
C GLU A 248 23.38 -20.21 19.30
N ASP A 249 22.52 -21.23 19.14
CA ASP A 249 21.93 -21.93 20.29
C ASP A 249 22.97 -22.92 20.83
N TYR A 250 23.44 -22.70 22.06
CA TYR A 250 24.55 -23.45 22.67
C TYR A 250 24.12 -24.77 23.32
N THR A 251 22.85 -25.17 23.21
CA THR A 251 22.32 -26.24 24.06
C THR A 251 22.67 -27.65 23.61
N GLN A 252 23.14 -27.91 22.38
CA GLN A 252 23.54 -29.25 21.94
C GLN A 252 24.62 -29.26 20.85
N ARG A 253 25.87 -28.86 21.14
CA ARG A 253 26.99 -29.18 20.23
C ARG A 253 27.21 -30.70 20.19
N SER A 254 26.54 -31.37 19.25
CA SER A 254 26.78 -32.76 18.92
C SER A 254 28.01 -32.85 18.02
N THR A 255 28.93 -33.76 18.32
CA THR A 255 30.18 -33.97 17.57
C THR A 255 30.00 -34.72 16.24
N ASP A 256 28.77 -35.15 15.96
CA ASP A 256 28.46 -36.07 14.85
C ASP A 256 27.88 -35.27 13.66
N GLU A 257 28.08 -35.72 12.42
CA GLU A 257 27.63 -35.01 11.19
C GLU A 257 26.13 -34.64 11.22
N ALA A 258 25.28 -35.52 11.78
CA ALA A 258 23.85 -35.25 11.96
C ALA A 258 23.54 -34.13 12.98
N GLY A 259 24.45 -33.87 13.92
CA GLY A 259 24.36 -32.76 14.85
C GLY A 259 24.80 -31.42 14.28
N GLN A 260 25.72 -31.43 13.31
CA GLN A 260 26.11 -30.21 12.59
C GLN A 260 24.97 -29.68 11.71
N ASP A 261 24.19 -30.58 11.09
CA ASP A 261 22.98 -30.21 10.36
C ASP A 261 21.89 -29.66 11.30
N LEU A 262 21.76 -30.20 12.52
CA LEU A 262 20.84 -29.68 13.53
C LEU A 262 21.29 -28.29 14.02
N ASP A 263 22.58 -28.10 14.30
CA ASP A 263 23.17 -26.82 14.74
C ASP A 263 22.94 -25.70 13.71
N LEU A 264 22.99 -25.99 12.41
CA LEU A 264 22.68 -25.05 11.32
C LEU A 264 21.21 -24.59 11.32
N VAL A 265 20.28 -25.46 11.74
CA VAL A 265 18.83 -25.13 11.83
C VAL A 265 18.54 -24.18 13.00
N HIS A 266 19.37 -24.22 14.06
CA HIS A 266 19.20 -23.41 15.26
C HIS A 266 19.93 -22.04 15.23
N GLN A 267 20.67 -21.73 14.16
CA GLN A 267 21.30 -20.41 14.00
C GLN A 267 20.29 -19.36 13.55
N LEU A 268 20.24 -18.23 14.27
CA LEU A 268 19.38 -17.09 13.95
C LEU A 268 20.21 -15.88 13.53
N LEU A 269 20.07 -15.47 12.27
CA LEU A 269 20.60 -14.20 11.78
C LEU A 269 19.65 -13.07 12.14
N LEU A 270 20.12 -12.11 12.93
CA LEU A 270 19.41 -10.86 13.19
C LEU A 270 20.14 -9.71 12.49
N ILE A 271 19.49 -9.09 11.52
CA ILE A 271 20.04 -7.94 10.79
C ILE A 271 19.40 -6.67 11.35
N ASN A 272 20.20 -5.79 11.96
CA ASN A 272 19.70 -4.54 12.52
C ASN A 272 19.59 -3.48 11.42
N MET A 273 18.38 -3.27 10.92
CA MET A 273 18.18 -2.36 9.79
C MET A 273 17.73 -1.00 10.30
N LYS A 274 18.51 0.04 9.98
CA LYS A 274 18.12 1.42 10.28
C LYS A 274 16.85 1.77 9.52
N GLY A 275 15.82 2.18 10.25
CA GLY A 275 14.55 2.56 9.66
C GLY A 275 14.73 3.68 8.62
N SER A 276 13.94 3.61 7.55
CA SER A 276 13.88 4.62 6.50
C SER A 276 12.50 5.28 6.46
N LYS A 277 12.41 6.53 5.99
CA LYS A 277 11.16 7.30 5.92
C LYS A 277 10.44 7.47 7.28
N GLY A 278 11.20 7.71 8.36
CA GLY A 278 10.64 7.96 9.69
C GLY A 278 10.26 6.71 10.50
N THR A 279 10.52 5.50 9.98
CA THR A 279 10.39 4.27 10.77
C THR A 279 11.53 4.16 11.78
N GLN A 280 11.24 3.62 12.98
CA GLN A 280 12.26 3.35 13.99
C GLN A 280 13.17 2.20 13.58
N TRP A 281 14.35 2.13 14.20
CA TRP A 281 15.30 1.04 14.02
C TRP A 281 14.73 -0.24 14.59
N GLY A 282 15.04 -1.38 13.98
CA GLY A 282 14.60 -2.65 14.51
C GLY A 282 15.37 -3.83 13.94
N PRO A 283 15.59 -4.88 14.75
CA PRO A 283 16.15 -6.14 14.27
C PRO A 283 15.15 -6.81 13.33
N LYS A 284 15.67 -7.46 12.29
CA LYS A 284 14.89 -8.31 11.39
C LYS A 284 15.51 -9.72 11.38
N PRO A 285 14.71 -10.77 11.56
CA PRO A 285 15.19 -12.13 11.32
C PRO A 285 15.53 -12.29 9.84
N GLY A 286 16.76 -12.75 9.57
CA GLY A 286 17.18 -13.23 8.27
C GLY A 286 16.89 -14.71 8.11
N LEU A 287 16.88 -15.18 6.87
CA LEU A 287 16.76 -16.60 6.54
C LEU A 287 18.03 -17.33 7.04
N SER A 288 17.86 -18.32 7.93
CA SER A 288 18.97 -19.05 8.57
C SER A 288 19.90 -19.71 7.55
N PHE A 289 19.34 -20.39 6.54
CA PHE A 289 20.12 -21.01 5.45
C PHE A 289 20.92 -20.02 4.59
N MET A 290 20.66 -18.71 4.71
CA MET A 290 21.39 -17.65 3.98
C MET A 290 22.54 -17.05 4.79
N ILE A 291 22.82 -17.52 6.01
CA ILE A 291 23.88 -16.99 6.89
C ILE A 291 25.24 -16.98 6.19
N ASP A 292 25.62 -18.06 5.52
CA ASP A 292 26.92 -18.15 4.83
C ASP A 292 27.01 -17.18 3.65
N VAL A 293 25.93 -17.07 2.88
CA VAL A 293 25.82 -16.11 1.76
C VAL A 293 25.91 -14.68 2.29
N PHE A 294 25.26 -14.39 3.41
CA PHE A 294 25.32 -13.09 4.08
C PHE A 294 26.74 -12.78 4.52
N ASN A 295 27.41 -13.70 5.21
CA ASN A 295 28.78 -13.54 5.72
C ASN A 295 29.79 -13.39 4.57
N TYR A 296 29.68 -14.21 3.54
CA TYR A 296 30.49 -14.12 2.33
C TYR A 296 30.31 -12.74 1.66
N SER A 297 29.07 -12.33 1.43
CA SER A 297 28.76 -11.03 0.81
C SER A 297 29.31 -9.86 1.64
N THR A 298 29.23 -9.95 2.97
CA THR A 298 29.77 -8.93 3.88
C THR A 298 31.28 -8.82 3.77
N ARG A 299 31.99 -9.95 3.82
CA ARG A 299 33.45 -10.00 3.68
C ARG A 299 33.89 -9.45 2.33
N LEU A 300 33.23 -9.84 1.24
CA LEU A 300 33.54 -9.32 -0.08
C LEU A 300 33.36 -7.80 -0.16
N ILE A 301 32.29 -7.26 0.41
CA ILE A 301 32.06 -5.80 0.45
C ILE A 301 33.14 -5.09 1.28
N ILE A 302 33.59 -5.70 2.38
CA ILE A 302 34.68 -5.16 3.19
C ILE A 302 35.98 -5.13 2.38
N GLU A 303 36.34 -6.23 1.71
CA GLU A 303 37.55 -6.33 0.88
C GLU A 303 37.54 -5.36 -0.30
N CYS A 304 36.43 -5.26 -1.04
CA CYS A 304 36.30 -4.31 -2.15
C CYS A 304 36.34 -2.83 -1.74
N GLY A 305 36.22 -2.51 -0.45
CA GLY A 305 36.26 -1.16 0.12
C GLY A 305 37.42 -0.93 1.10
N LYS A 306 38.41 -1.82 1.13
CA LYS A 306 39.47 -1.84 2.15
C LYS A 306 40.30 -0.56 2.15
N ASN A 307 40.71 -0.09 0.97
CA ASN A 307 41.49 1.14 0.87
C ASN A 307 40.66 2.37 1.25
N SER A 308 39.39 2.43 0.85
CA SER A 308 38.48 3.53 1.18
C SER A 308 38.20 3.60 2.68
N ARG A 309 38.07 2.44 3.36
CA ARG A 309 37.96 2.38 4.83
C ARG A 309 39.21 2.92 5.51
N MET A 310 40.39 2.47 5.08
CA MET A 310 41.66 2.97 5.60
C MET A 310 41.79 4.48 5.42
N LEU A 311 41.50 5.00 4.21
CA LEU A 311 41.55 6.43 3.93
C LEU A 311 40.59 7.22 4.81
N VAL A 312 39.35 6.76 4.95
CA VAL A 312 38.37 7.39 5.83
C VAL A 312 38.90 7.49 7.26
N GLU A 313 39.39 6.40 7.84
CA GLU A 313 39.92 6.41 9.21
C GLU A 313 41.10 7.37 9.35
N TRP A 314 41.99 7.34 8.36
CA TRP A 314 43.16 8.19 8.36
C TRP A 314 42.79 9.69 8.24
N TYR A 315 41.85 10.05 7.37
CA TYR A 315 41.42 11.44 7.19
C TYR A 315 40.50 11.94 8.31
N GLU A 316 39.74 11.06 8.98
CA GLU A 316 39.01 11.42 10.19
C GLU A 316 39.98 11.76 11.34
N ALA A 317 41.14 11.09 11.42
CA ALA A 317 42.19 11.39 12.40
C ALA A 317 43.13 12.55 11.96
N ASN A 318 43.34 12.74 10.66
CA ASN A 318 44.29 13.70 10.08
C ASN A 318 43.60 14.61 9.04
N PRO A 319 42.67 15.48 9.44
CA PRO A 319 41.81 16.21 8.50
C PRO A 319 42.56 17.21 7.59
N ASN A 320 43.74 17.66 8.01
CA ASN A 320 44.49 18.73 7.34
C ASN A 320 45.79 18.26 6.67
N LYS A 321 45.98 16.94 6.55
CA LYS A 321 47.17 16.34 5.94
C LYS A 321 46.69 15.38 4.86
N LEU A 322 47.33 15.29 3.70
CA LEU A 322 47.00 14.30 2.66
C LEU A 322 47.58 12.93 3.03
N TYR A 323 46.87 11.82 2.80
CA TYR A 323 47.46 10.49 2.96
C TYR A 323 48.47 10.24 1.83
N LEU A 324 49.70 9.84 2.19
CA LEU A 324 50.68 9.35 1.22
C LEU A 324 51.17 7.96 1.64
N PRO A 325 51.29 7.03 0.68
CA PRO A 325 52.08 5.81 0.87
C PRO A 325 53.52 6.13 1.32
N GLN A 326 54.13 5.24 2.09
CA GLN A 326 55.46 5.44 2.68
C GLN A 326 56.54 5.76 1.62
N ASN A 327 56.44 5.17 0.42
CA ASN A 327 57.35 5.43 -0.69
C ASN A 327 57.22 6.83 -1.30
N LEU A 328 56.13 7.57 -1.02
CA LEU A 328 55.87 8.91 -1.54
C LEU A 328 56.01 10.01 -0.48
N GLU A 329 56.24 9.68 0.78
CA GLU A 329 56.40 10.67 1.87
C GLU A 329 57.56 11.65 1.64
N HIS A 330 58.59 11.25 0.88
CA HIS A 330 59.70 12.12 0.48
C HIS A 330 59.29 13.31 -0.41
N LEU A 331 58.07 13.30 -0.97
CA LEU A 331 57.52 14.39 -1.80
C LEU A 331 56.94 15.54 -0.97
N ARG A 332 56.77 15.38 0.35
CA ARG A 332 56.31 16.47 1.21
C ARG A 332 57.35 17.57 1.28
N GLY A 333 56.94 18.83 1.17
CA GLY A 333 57.86 19.97 1.22
C GLY A 333 58.66 20.18 -0.07
N THR A 334 58.48 19.35 -1.10
CA THR A 334 59.22 19.46 -2.36
C THR A 334 58.37 20.11 -3.46
N LEU A 335 59.03 20.52 -4.54
CA LEU A 335 58.35 20.80 -5.80
C LEU A 335 58.01 19.48 -6.48
N ILE A 336 56.74 19.29 -6.82
CA ILE A 336 56.25 18.07 -7.46
C ILE A 336 55.90 18.35 -8.93
N SER A 337 56.27 17.41 -9.80
CA SER A 337 55.92 17.42 -11.22
C SER A 337 54.54 16.81 -11.45
N VAL A 338 54.04 16.91 -12.68
CA VAL A 338 52.82 16.19 -13.11
C VAL A 338 52.96 14.68 -12.92
N THR A 339 54.17 14.13 -13.05
CA THR A 339 54.42 12.68 -12.87
C THR A 339 54.32 12.31 -11.40
N ASP A 340 54.90 13.10 -10.50
CA ASP A 340 54.83 12.88 -9.05
C ASP A 340 53.39 12.96 -8.56
N LEU A 341 52.63 13.95 -9.05
CA LEU A 341 51.21 14.09 -8.75
C LEU A 341 50.38 12.91 -9.28
N SER A 342 50.74 12.36 -10.45
CA SER A 342 50.14 11.13 -10.97
C SER A 342 50.41 9.94 -10.04
N MET A 343 51.64 9.80 -9.52
CA MET A 343 51.96 8.76 -8.53
C MET A 343 51.18 8.92 -7.24
N ILE A 344 51.00 10.15 -6.74
CA ILE A 344 50.17 10.44 -5.56
C ILE A 344 48.70 10.02 -5.80
N ILE A 345 48.15 10.34 -6.97
CA ILE A 345 46.73 10.13 -7.27
C ILE A 345 46.41 8.67 -7.57
N PHE A 346 47.21 8.01 -8.41
CA PHE A 346 46.91 6.68 -8.94
C PHE A 346 47.76 5.56 -8.34
N ASN A 347 48.71 5.89 -7.45
CA ASN A 347 49.72 4.97 -6.94
C ASN A 347 50.58 4.31 -8.06
N ARG A 348 50.68 4.97 -9.23
CA ARG A 348 51.47 4.54 -10.40
C ARG A 348 51.79 5.74 -11.29
N GLU A 349 52.84 5.64 -12.11
CA GLU A 349 53.06 6.62 -13.19
C GLU A 349 51.96 6.43 -14.25
N ASP A 350 50.91 7.27 -14.24
CA ASP A 350 49.89 7.30 -15.29
C ASP A 350 50.01 8.60 -16.10
N LYS A 351 50.62 8.50 -17.28
CA LYS A 351 50.90 9.65 -18.16
C LYS A 351 49.73 10.02 -19.07
N ALA A 352 48.71 9.17 -19.16
CA ALA A 352 47.55 9.40 -20.01
C ALA A 352 46.40 10.11 -19.28
N SER A 353 46.46 10.20 -17.95
CA SER A 353 45.37 10.75 -17.16
C SER A 353 45.34 12.28 -17.17
N HIS A 354 44.16 12.85 -17.41
CA HIS A 354 43.92 14.29 -17.36
C HIS A 354 43.85 14.87 -15.93
N SER A 355 43.62 14.05 -14.89
CA SER A 355 43.40 14.57 -13.52
C SER A 355 44.57 15.38 -12.96
N PRO A 356 45.84 14.93 -13.06
CA PRO A 356 46.99 15.73 -12.61
C PRO A 356 47.09 17.06 -13.35
N HIS A 357 46.82 17.07 -14.66
CA HIS A 357 46.83 18.29 -15.47
C HIS A 357 45.77 19.30 -15.01
N LEU A 358 44.58 18.85 -14.62
CA LEU A 358 43.53 19.73 -14.11
C LEU A 358 43.93 20.44 -12.81
N ILE A 359 44.69 19.79 -11.94
CA ILE A 359 45.20 20.41 -10.71
C ILE A 359 46.24 21.49 -11.04
N PHE A 360 47.13 21.22 -11.99
CA PHE A 360 48.07 22.23 -12.49
C PHE A 360 47.34 23.42 -13.14
N GLU A 361 46.30 23.15 -13.93
CA GLU A 361 45.48 24.16 -14.58
C GLU A 361 44.73 25.05 -13.57
N ARG A 362 44.20 24.48 -12.49
CA ARG A 362 43.55 25.23 -11.40
C ARG A 362 44.53 26.07 -10.59
N ASN A 363 45.79 25.64 -10.52
CA ASN A 363 46.83 26.27 -9.72
C ASN A 363 47.91 26.95 -10.60
N LYS A 364 47.54 27.43 -11.79
CA LYS A 364 48.46 28.05 -12.77
C LYS A 364 49.38 29.13 -12.19
N THR A 365 48.89 29.91 -11.23
CA THR A 365 49.65 30.98 -10.56
C THR A 365 50.82 30.47 -9.72
N HIS A 366 50.80 29.19 -9.34
CA HIS A 366 51.84 28.55 -8.54
C HIS A 366 52.75 27.62 -9.37
N VAL A 367 52.55 27.57 -10.69
CA VAL A 367 53.35 26.72 -11.58
C VAL A 367 54.72 27.36 -11.80
N VAL A 368 55.77 26.59 -11.51
CA VAL A 368 57.17 26.96 -11.73
C VAL A 368 57.75 26.06 -12.81
N ARG A 369 58.41 26.65 -13.81
CA ARG A 369 59.17 25.89 -14.81
C ARG A 369 60.59 25.67 -14.32
N ARG A 370 61.07 24.44 -14.41
CA ARG A 370 62.46 24.08 -14.16
C ARG A 370 62.99 23.16 -15.25
N GLN A 371 64.31 23.10 -15.37
CA GLN A 371 64.96 22.15 -16.27
C GLN A 371 64.50 20.73 -15.98
N ASN A 372 64.28 19.97 -17.05
CA ASN A 372 63.83 18.60 -16.96
C ASN A 372 64.95 17.73 -16.33
N PRO A 373 64.73 17.14 -15.14
CA PRO A 373 65.74 16.30 -14.49
C PRO A 373 66.00 14.98 -15.25
N ARG A 374 65.08 14.57 -16.14
CA ARG A 374 65.25 13.42 -17.05
C ARG A 374 65.69 13.92 -18.42
N THR A 375 66.99 14.12 -18.62
CA THR A 375 67.57 14.59 -19.88
C THR A 375 67.54 13.55 -21.01
N HIS A 376 67.37 12.27 -20.67
CA HIS A 376 67.30 11.14 -21.60
C HIS A 376 66.06 10.28 -21.33
N ASN A 377 65.46 9.72 -22.37
CA ASN A 377 64.32 8.82 -22.27
C ASN A 377 64.75 7.37 -21.91
N LYS A 378 63.79 6.46 -21.70
CA LYS A 378 64.07 5.05 -21.36
C LYS A 378 64.90 4.28 -22.41
N VAL A 379 65.07 4.84 -23.61
CA VAL A 379 65.84 4.27 -24.74
C VAL A 379 67.16 5.03 -24.94
N GLY A 380 67.57 5.88 -23.98
CA GLY A 380 68.82 6.63 -24.02
C GLY A 380 68.83 7.82 -24.99
N ARG A 381 67.69 8.20 -25.60
CA ARG A 381 67.62 9.37 -26.50
C ARG A 381 67.38 10.66 -25.70
N PRO A 382 68.00 11.79 -26.09
CA PRO A 382 67.75 13.08 -25.44
C PRO A 382 66.26 13.45 -25.49
N THR A 383 65.73 13.94 -24.37
CA THR A 383 64.32 14.37 -24.31
C THR A 383 64.14 15.72 -25.01
N CYS A 384 63.11 15.85 -25.84
CA CYS A 384 62.75 17.12 -26.49
C CYS A 384 62.21 18.17 -25.50
N MET A 385 61.68 17.76 -24.35
CA MET A 385 61.26 18.67 -23.28
C MET A 385 62.45 19.10 -22.42
N LYS A 386 62.96 20.31 -22.67
CA LYS A 386 64.06 20.90 -21.87
C LYS A 386 63.60 21.41 -20.51
N GLU A 387 62.34 21.79 -20.38
CA GLU A 387 61.72 22.27 -19.15
C GLU A 387 60.42 21.53 -18.87
N ILE A 388 60.12 21.34 -17.59
CA ILE A 388 58.84 20.78 -17.12
C ILE A 388 58.23 21.66 -16.03
N ASN A 389 56.91 21.57 -15.91
CA ASN A 389 56.13 22.31 -14.91
C ASN A 389 56.16 21.57 -13.57
N PHE A 390 56.35 22.35 -12.50
CA PHE A 390 56.26 21.93 -11.11
C PHE A 390 55.28 22.82 -10.34
N ILE A 391 54.74 22.30 -9.25
CA ILE A 391 54.02 23.08 -8.21
C ILE A 391 54.55 22.70 -6.83
N PRO A 392 54.51 23.60 -5.82
CA PRO A 392 54.78 23.23 -4.43
C PRO A 392 53.81 22.15 -3.95
N PHE A 393 54.31 21.16 -3.21
CA PHE A 393 53.50 20.07 -2.66
C PHE A 393 52.30 20.60 -1.86
N GLU A 394 52.48 21.66 -1.07
CA GLU A 394 51.45 22.26 -0.21
C GLU A 394 50.25 22.78 -1.02
N VAL A 395 50.50 23.28 -2.23
CA VAL A 395 49.46 23.76 -3.15
C VAL A 395 48.64 22.58 -3.67
N ALA A 396 49.31 21.49 -4.06
CA ALA A 396 48.65 20.28 -4.52
C ALA A 396 47.89 19.56 -3.38
N GLU A 397 48.49 19.48 -2.20
CA GLU A 397 47.90 18.91 -0.99
C GLU A 397 46.62 19.66 -0.63
N LYS A 398 46.62 20.99 -0.66
CA LYS A 398 45.41 21.79 -0.40
C LYS A 398 44.27 21.49 -1.38
N ASP A 399 44.56 21.38 -2.68
CA ASP A 399 43.53 21.05 -3.69
C ASP A 399 42.99 19.63 -3.49
N LEU A 400 43.88 18.64 -3.31
CA LEU A 400 43.50 17.25 -3.08
C LEU A 400 42.72 17.08 -1.77
N LEU A 401 43.13 17.74 -0.69
CA LEU A 401 42.39 17.75 0.58
C LEU A 401 40.99 18.31 0.41
N GLN A 402 40.83 19.38 -0.37
CA GLN A 402 39.48 19.90 -0.68
C GLN A 402 38.63 18.87 -1.42
N GLN A 403 39.22 18.09 -2.34
CA GLN A 403 38.52 16.99 -3.01
C GLN A 403 38.19 15.85 -2.03
N VAL A 404 39.10 15.50 -1.12
CA VAL A 404 38.89 14.51 -0.06
C VAL A 404 37.75 14.92 0.87
N HIS A 405 37.72 16.16 1.36
CA HIS A 405 36.63 16.65 2.23
C HIS A 405 35.27 16.58 1.53
N ARG A 406 35.20 16.96 0.25
CA ARG A 406 33.99 16.79 -0.57
C ARG A 406 33.62 15.31 -0.72
N ALA A 407 34.61 14.43 -0.89
CA ALA A 407 34.38 13.00 -1.03
C ALA A 407 33.90 12.36 0.27
N LEU A 408 34.46 12.70 1.43
CA LEU A 408 34.00 12.24 2.75
C LEU A 408 32.54 12.63 2.99
N LYS A 409 32.17 13.87 2.63
CA LYS A 409 30.79 14.34 2.69
C LYS A 409 29.88 13.51 1.77
N LYS A 410 30.28 13.32 0.51
CA LYS A 410 29.55 12.48 -0.45
C LYS A 410 29.43 11.02 -0.02
N CYS A 411 30.44 10.46 0.64
CA CYS A 411 30.38 9.09 1.15
C CYS A 411 29.23 8.91 2.15
N ARG A 412 28.89 9.96 2.92
CA ARG A 412 27.72 9.92 3.82
C ARG A 412 26.40 9.93 3.07
N GLU A 413 26.35 10.41 1.84
CA GLU A 413 25.13 10.60 1.06
C GLU A 413 24.82 9.37 0.19
N PHE A 414 24.00 8.45 0.71
CA PHE A 414 23.56 7.29 -0.07
C PHE A 414 22.49 7.65 -1.12
N SER A 415 21.62 8.59 -0.79
CA SER A 415 20.65 9.18 -1.72
C SER A 415 20.30 10.61 -1.28
N ARG A 416 19.57 11.37 -2.13
CA ARG A 416 19.11 12.74 -1.82
C ARG A 416 18.40 12.87 -0.46
N PHE A 417 17.80 11.79 0.04
CA PHE A 417 17.00 11.81 1.28
C PHE A 417 17.61 10.94 2.40
N VAL A 418 18.77 10.31 2.16
CA VAL A 418 19.31 9.28 3.05
C VAL A 418 20.79 9.54 3.27
N THR A 419 21.14 9.83 4.53
CA THR A 419 22.53 10.06 4.96
C THR A 419 22.93 9.09 6.06
N TYR A 420 24.14 8.53 5.95
CA TYR A 420 24.72 7.65 6.95
C TYR A 420 25.25 8.45 8.15
N LYS A 421 24.81 8.06 9.35
CA LYS A 421 25.07 8.78 10.62
C LYS A 421 26.14 8.15 11.51
N GLY A 422 26.68 6.98 11.17
CA GLY A 422 27.71 6.31 11.97
C GLY A 422 29.14 6.78 11.65
N LYS A 423 30.12 6.09 12.24
CA LYS A 423 31.54 6.17 11.85
C LYS A 423 31.68 5.73 10.39
N LEU A 424 32.25 6.58 9.54
CA LEU A 424 32.27 6.34 8.09
C LEU A 424 33.02 5.06 7.74
N SER A 425 34.08 4.71 8.47
CA SER A 425 34.86 3.50 8.18
C SER A 425 34.06 2.21 8.37
N HIS A 426 33.02 2.27 9.21
CA HIS A 426 32.10 1.16 9.41
C HIS A 426 30.94 1.13 8.41
N MET A 427 30.82 2.10 7.50
CA MET A 427 29.74 2.16 6.51
C MET A 427 29.84 0.96 5.57
N LEU A 428 28.73 0.25 5.36
CA LEU A 428 28.74 -1.00 4.60
C LEU A 428 29.26 -0.80 3.16
N VAL A 429 28.74 0.18 2.42
CA VAL A 429 28.95 0.32 0.96
C VAL A 429 30.14 1.21 0.54
N LEU A 430 31.19 1.28 1.36
CA LEU A 430 32.47 1.83 0.91
C LEU A 430 33.07 0.97 -0.20
N CYS A 431 33.66 1.61 -1.21
CA CYS A 431 34.19 0.93 -2.39
C CYS A 431 35.44 1.62 -2.91
N ASP A 432 36.44 0.82 -3.21
CA ASP A 432 37.70 1.30 -3.76
C ASP A 432 37.51 1.69 -5.22
N ARG A 433 38.02 2.88 -5.55
CA ARG A 433 38.06 3.39 -6.91
C ARG A 433 39.38 3.06 -7.56
N GLU A 434 39.31 2.47 -8.75
CA GLU A 434 40.49 2.22 -9.58
C GLU A 434 41.06 3.52 -10.17
N ASP A 435 40.20 4.52 -10.39
CA ASP A 435 40.57 5.76 -11.09
C ASP A 435 41.02 6.90 -10.16
N MET A 436 40.76 6.86 -8.85
CA MET A 436 41.27 7.85 -7.89
C MET A 436 41.52 7.18 -6.52
N PRO A 437 42.48 6.25 -6.40
CA PRO A 437 42.68 5.46 -5.20
C PRO A 437 43.10 6.29 -3.97
N CYS A 438 43.56 7.54 -4.10
CA CYS A 438 43.87 8.40 -2.95
C CYS A 438 42.64 9.07 -2.30
N ILE A 439 41.46 8.96 -2.93
CA ILE A 439 40.21 9.58 -2.47
C ILE A 439 39.22 8.50 -2.05
N PRO A 440 38.67 8.55 -0.81
CA PRO A 440 37.69 7.57 -0.37
C PRO A 440 36.39 7.69 -1.17
N TRP A 441 35.72 6.56 -1.39
CA TRP A 441 34.46 6.53 -2.13
C TRP A 441 33.47 5.51 -1.57
N ALA A 442 32.19 5.77 -1.82
CA ALA A 442 31.08 4.89 -1.47
C ALA A 442 30.12 4.79 -2.65
N LEU A 443 29.46 3.64 -2.79
CA LEU A 443 28.37 3.52 -3.75
C LEU A 443 27.12 4.24 -3.24
N ASP A 444 26.51 5.04 -4.12
CA ASP A 444 25.19 5.60 -3.91
C ASP A 444 24.10 4.72 -4.54
N TYR A 445 22.84 5.03 -4.22
CA TYR A 445 21.67 4.32 -4.77
C TYR A 445 21.67 4.28 -6.30
N ARG A 446 22.07 5.38 -6.95
CA ARG A 446 22.06 5.49 -8.42
C ARG A 446 23.10 4.56 -9.04
N THR A 447 24.28 4.47 -8.43
CA THR A 447 25.36 3.61 -8.89
C THR A 447 24.95 2.15 -8.79
N ILE A 448 24.44 1.69 -7.64
CA ILE A 448 23.97 0.31 -7.47
C ILE A 448 22.89 -0.03 -8.50
N ARG A 449 21.86 0.83 -8.63
CA ARG A 449 20.78 0.65 -9.61
C ARG A 449 21.33 0.53 -11.03
N ARG A 450 22.25 1.41 -11.42
CA ARG A 450 22.85 1.39 -12.76
C ARG A 450 23.64 0.11 -13.00
N ARG A 451 24.42 -0.36 -12.02
CA ARG A 451 25.18 -1.61 -12.16
C ARG A 451 24.26 -2.82 -12.40
N LEU A 452 23.19 -2.92 -11.63
CA LEU A 452 22.22 -4.03 -11.72
C LEU A 452 21.30 -3.96 -12.95
N LYS A 453 21.01 -2.76 -13.48
CA LYS A 453 20.17 -2.64 -14.69
C LYS A 453 20.94 -2.70 -16.00
N GLU A 454 22.18 -2.23 -16.02
CA GLU A 454 22.84 -1.92 -17.29
C GLU A 454 24.20 -2.61 -17.49
N THR A 455 24.96 -2.91 -16.42
CA THR A 455 26.38 -3.28 -16.58
C THR A 455 26.71 -4.72 -16.19
N VAL A 456 26.28 -5.20 -15.02
CA VAL A 456 26.68 -6.52 -14.49
C VAL A 456 26.33 -7.63 -15.48
N PHE A 457 25.05 -7.77 -15.80
CA PHE A 457 24.56 -8.86 -16.65
C PHE A 457 25.09 -8.76 -18.08
N LYS A 458 25.17 -7.53 -18.62
CA LYS A 458 25.72 -7.28 -19.96
C LYS A 458 27.20 -7.69 -20.06
N LYS A 459 28.02 -7.37 -19.07
CA LYS A 459 29.44 -7.76 -19.05
C LYS A 459 29.63 -9.27 -18.91
N LEU A 460 28.74 -9.91 -18.14
CA LEU A 460 28.78 -11.35 -17.95
C LEU A 460 28.19 -12.13 -19.13
N GLY A 461 27.41 -11.48 -19.99
CA GLY A 461 26.71 -12.12 -21.11
C GLY A 461 25.45 -12.86 -20.67
N ILE A 462 24.87 -12.51 -19.52
CA ILE A 462 23.70 -13.18 -18.95
C ILE A 462 22.43 -12.60 -19.58
N THR A 463 21.64 -13.46 -20.22
CA THR A 463 20.38 -13.11 -20.89
C THR A 463 19.22 -13.92 -20.33
N MET A 464 18.01 -13.37 -20.42
CA MET A 464 16.77 -14.05 -20.02
C MET A 464 15.69 -13.87 -21.10
N PRO A 465 14.81 -14.86 -21.31
CA PRO A 465 13.68 -14.73 -22.20
C PRO A 465 12.60 -13.86 -21.56
N VAL A 466 12.22 -12.77 -22.23
CA VAL A 466 11.09 -11.92 -21.84
C VAL A 466 10.17 -11.72 -23.03
N ASN A 467 8.91 -12.13 -22.89
CA ASN A 467 7.91 -12.07 -23.97
C ASN A 467 8.38 -12.70 -25.28
N GLY A 468 9.12 -13.81 -25.20
CA GLY A 468 9.65 -14.53 -26.36
C GLY A 468 10.92 -13.94 -26.99
N VAL A 469 11.46 -12.84 -26.45
CA VAL A 469 12.69 -12.21 -26.93
C VAL A 469 13.81 -12.41 -25.91
N SER A 470 15.00 -12.81 -26.39
CA SER A 470 16.19 -12.87 -25.54
C SER A 470 16.73 -11.46 -25.31
N GLN A 471 16.78 -11.04 -24.05
CA GLN A 471 17.34 -9.75 -23.66
C GLN A 471 18.32 -9.93 -22.50
N TYR A 472 19.23 -8.97 -22.32
CA TYR A 472 20.11 -8.98 -21.15
C TYR A 472 19.29 -8.94 -19.86
N ALA A 473 19.73 -9.70 -18.86
CA ALA A 473 19.10 -9.67 -17.56
C ALA A 473 19.23 -8.28 -16.92
N GLU A 474 18.27 -7.92 -16.08
CA GLU A 474 18.28 -6.67 -15.31
C GLU A 474 17.51 -6.83 -14.01
N LEU A 475 17.98 -6.15 -12.96
CA LEU A 475 17.38 -6.21 -11.63
C LEU A 475 17.14 -4.81 -11.06
N ASP A 476 15.94 -4.57 -10.51
CA ASP A 476 15.66 -3.37 -9.73
C ASP A 476 16.09 -3.57 -8.27
N ALA A 477 16.58 -2.51 -7.63
CA ALA A 477 17.03 -2.57 -6.23
C ALA A 477 15.93 -2.97 -5.23
N HIS A 478 14.65 -2.88 -5.62
CA HIS A 478 13.51 -3.34 -4.83
C HIS A 478 13.05 -4.77 -5.13
N ASP A 479 13.59 -5.43 -6.17
CA ASP A 479 13.17 -6.77 -6.56
C ASP A 479 13.43 -7.84 -5.47
N PRO A 480 14.56 -7.84 -4.73
CA PRO A 480 14.77 -8.83 -3.65
C PRO A 480 13.64 -8.80 -2.60
N ARG A 481 13.24 -7.58 -2.23
CA ARG A 481 12.13 -7.38 -1.29
C ARG A 481 10.78 -7.84 -1.85
N ARG A 482 10.54 -7.62 -3.15
CA ARG A 482 9.32 -8.09 -3.83
C ARG A 482 9.30 -9.61 -3.83
N TRP A 483 10.36 -10.22 -4.32
CA TRP A 483 10.51 -11.67 -4.41
C TRP A 483 10.33 -12.34 -3.06
N LEU A 484 11.07 -11.94 -2.02
CA LEU A 484 10.90 -12.50 -0.67
C LEU A 484 9.49 -12.33 -0.11
N THR A 485 8.83 -11.21 -0.39
CA THR A 485 7.43 -11.02 0.06
C THR A 485 6.51 -11.98 -0.66
N THR A 486 6.65 -12.13 -1.98
CA THR A 486 5.86 -13.07 -2.78
C THR A 486 6.10 -14.51 -2.32
N GLN A 487 7.35 -14.93 -2.19
CA GLN A 487 7.70 -16.29 -1.75
C GLN A 487 7.18 -16.58 -0.36
N ALA A 488 7.26 -15.63 0.59
CA ALA A 488 6.69 -15.80 1.91
C ALA A 488 5.15 -15.81 1.90
N LEU A 489 4.50 -15.14 0.95
CA LEU A 489 3.05 -15.22 0.77
C LEU A 489 2.59 -16.51 0.10
N ILE A 490 3.45 -17.19 -0.67
CA ILE A 490 3.16 -18.46 -1.34
C ILE A 490 3.49 -19.66 -0.45
N HIS A 491 4.62 -19.62 0.25
CA HIS A 491 5.18 -20.76 0.98
C HIS A 491 5.23 -20.55 2.50
N GLY A 492 4.90 -19.36 3.00
CA GLY A 492 4.91 -19.06 4.43
C GLY A 492 3.69 -19.59 5.14
N GLU A 493 3.58 -20.92 5.26
CA GLU A 493 2.53 -21.57 6.03
C GLU A 493 2.48 -20.98 7.45
N GLY A 494 1.30 -20.48 7.86
CA GLY A 494 1.09 -19.86 9.17
C GLY A 494 1.58 -18.41 9.33
N LEU A 495 2.21 -17.80 8.32
CA LEU A 495 2.61 -16.39 8.38
C LEU A 495 1.45 -15.47 8.00
N SER A 496 0.90 -14.75 9.00
CA SER A 496 -0.13 -13.74 8.73
C SER A 496 0.44 -12.55 7.94
N ASP A 497 -0.44 -11.88 7.17
CA ASP A 497 -0.12 -10.62 6.50
C ASP A 497 0.51 -9.60 7.47
N ALA A 498 0.02 -9.54 8.71
CA ALA A 498 0.56 -8.65 9.75
C ALA A 498 2.02 -8.97 10.09
N ILE A 499 2.37 -10.26 10.25
CA ILE A 499 3.74 -10.71 10.52
C ILE A 499 4.64 -10.42 9.33
N LEU A 500 4.21 -10.71 8.10
CA LEU A 500 4.97 -10.40 6.88
C LEU A 500 5.18 -8.89 6.71
N ASN A 501 4.17 -8.09 7.06
CA ASN A 501 4.26 -6.63 7.06
C ASN A 501 5.33 -6.14 8.05
N LYS A 502 5.34 -6.72 9.24
CA LYS A 502 6.30 -6.40 10.31
C LYS A 502 7.71 -6.84 9.94
N TRP A 503 7.88 -8.04 9.40
CA TRP A 503 9.16 -8.56 8.90
C TRP A 503 9.78 -7.64 7.84
N ALA A 504 8.95 -7.13 6.93
CA ALA A 504 9.36 -6.15 5.93
C ALA A 504 9.47 -4.70 6.47
N ASN A 505 9.20 -4.44 7.75
CA ASN A 505 9.15 -3.10 8.35
C ASN A 505 8.31 -2.10 7.53
N ARG A 506 7.05 -2.48 7.29
CA ARG A 506 6.04 -1.64 6.64
C ARG A 506 5.12 -1.04 7.69
N SER A 507 4.73 0.22 7.50
CA SER A 507 3.84 0.94 8.42
C SER A 507 2.35 0.67 8.19
N SER A 508 1.98 0.08 7.05
CA SER A 508 0.58 -0.16 6.69
C SER A 508 0.45 -1.46 5.89
N MET A 509 -0.57 -2.27 6.18
CA MET A 509 -0.81 -3.54 5.47
C MET A 509 -1.15 -3.35 4.00
N SER A 510 -1.72 -2.19 3.63
CA SER A 510 -2.02 -1.88 2.23
C SER A 510 -0.76 -1.87 1.36
N GLN A 511 0.42 -1.64 1.95
CA GLN A 511 1.70 -1.68 1.25
C GLN A 511 2.05 -3.10 0.77
N ILE A 512 1.53 -4.16 1.39
CA ILE A 512 1.77 -5.55 0.95
C ILE A 512 1.32 -5.73 -0.49
N ARG A 513 0.18 -5.15 -0.88
CA ARG A 513 -0.38 -5.23 -2.24
C ARG A 513 0.58 -4.74 -3.34
N SER A 514 1.51 -3.85 -3.03
CA SER A 514 2.53 -3.38 -3.98
C SER A 514 3.70 -4.36 -4.19
N TYR A 515 3.84 -5.34 -3.31
CA TYR A 515 4.89 -6.35 -3.31
C TYR A 515 4.37 -7.79 -3.49
N ASP A 516 3.06 -8.02 -3.35
CA ASP A 516 2.41 -9.30 -3.63
C ASP A 516 2.39 -9.58 -5.14
N GLY A 517 3.12 -10.63 -5.54
CA GLY A 517 3.26 -11.09 -6.92
C GLY A 517 2.40 -12.29 -7.27
N ARG A 518 1.57 -12.80 -6.35
CA ARG A 518 0.73 -13.97 -6.61
C ARG A 518 -0.21 -13.74 -7.78
N THR A 519 -0.38 -14.77 -8.60
CA THR A 519 -1.34 -14.82 -9.70
C THR A 519 -2.78 -14.85 -9.17
N GLU A 520 -3.75 -14.53 -10.02
CA GLU A 520 -5.17 -14.64 -9.65
C GLU A 520 -5.56 -16.08 -9.27
N SER A 521 -4.93 -17.07 -9.91
CA SER A 521 -5.13 -18.49 -9.59
C SER A 521 -4.56 -18.85 -8.21
N GLU A 522 -3.37 -18.35 -7.86
CA GLU A 522 -2.79 -18.56 -6.54
C GLU A 522 -3.62 -17.87 -5.46
N LEU A 523 -4.06 -16.62 -5.68
CA LEU A 523 -4.95 -15.92 -4.78
C LEU A 523 -6.28 -16.66 -4.59
N ALA A 524 -6.84 -17.24 -5.67
CA ALA A 524 -8.03 -18.08 -5.60
C ALA A 524 -7.77 -19.39 -4.83
N SER A 525 -6.59 -20.00 -4.98
CA SER A 525 -6.20 -21.18 -4.21
C SER A 525 -6.02 -20.86 -2.72
N PHE A 526 -5.47 -19.69 -2.36
CA PHE A 526 -5.41 -19.24 -0.96
C PHE A 526 -6.78 -18.89 -0.39
N GLY A 527 -7.71 -18.44 -1.24
CA GLY A 527 -9.11 -18.25 -0.88
C GLY A 527 -9.93 -19.54 -0.87
N SER A 528 -9.38 -20.64 -1.41
CA SER A 528 -10.04 -21.94 -1.38
C SER A 528 -9.95 -22.53 0.03
N MET A 529 -11.06 -23.08 0.50
CA MET A 529 -11.09 -23.78 1.78
C MET A 529 -10.05 -24.91 1.76
N PRO A 530 -9.18 -25.02 2.79
CA PRO A 530 -8.27 -26.16 2.88
C PRO A 530 -9.06 -27.46 2.81
N ASN A 531 -8.49 -28.49 2.17
CA ASN A 531 -9.07 -29.83 2.24
C ASN A 531 -9.13 -30.20 3.73
N PRO A 532 -10.32 -30.41 4.30
CA PRO A 532 -10.46 -30.57 5.74
C PRO A 532 -10.02 -31.98 6.13
N THR A 533 -8.72 -32.18 6.30
CA THR A 533 -8.13 -33.41 6.88
C THR A 533 -8.67 -33.64 8.30
N GLU A 534 -9.08 -32.58 9.01
CA GLU A 534 -9.77 -32.72 10.29
C GLU A 534 -11.09 -33.49 10.18
N LEU A 535 -11.78 -33.45 9.03
CA LEU A 535 -13.00 -34.24 8.82
C LEU A 535 -12.71 -35.73 8.61
N GLU A 536 -11.54 -36.10 8.10
CA GLU A 536 -11.14 -37.52 7.99
C GLU A 536 -10.79 -38.12 9.36
N ASP A 537 -10.12 -37.34 10.22
CA ASP A 537 -9.82 -37.73 11.60
C ASP A 537 -11.06 -37.74 12.48
N LEU A 538 -11.94 -36.74 12.34
CA LEU A 538 -13.22 -36.67 13.04
C LEU A 538 -14.14 -37.81 12.60
N SER A 539 -14.20 -38.11 11.29
CA SER A 539 -14.93 -39.25 10.73
C SER A 539 -14.44 -40.59 11.30
N ARG A 540 -13.12 -40.83 11.32
CA ARG A 540 -12.54 -42.03 11.95
C ARG A 540 -12.79 -42.08 13.46
N GLY A 541 -12.79 -40.93 14.12
CA GLY A 541 -13.15 -40.77 15.52
C GLY A 541 -14.59 -41.18 15.80
N ILE A 542 -15.55 -40.64 15.03
CA ILE A 542 -16.99 -40.91 15.13
C ILE A 542 -17.29 -42.38 14.86
N GLU A 543 -16.65 -42.98 13.84
CA GLU A 543 -16.79 -44.40 13.52
C GLU A 543 -16.31 -45.30 14.69
N LYS A 544 -15.21 -44.90 15.36
CA LYS A 544 -14.72 -45.58 16.56
C LYS A 544 -15.68 -45.42 17.74
N THR A 545 -16.18 -44.21 18.01
CA THR A 545 -17.15 -44.00 19.10
C THR A 545 -18.47 -44.70 18.85
N LYS A 546 -18.95 -44.79 17.61
CA LYS A 546 -20.17 -45.53 17.24
C LYS A 546 -20.02 -47.04 17.52
N LYS A 547 -18.87 -47.62 17.15
CA LYS A 547 -18.51 -49.02 17.48
C LYS A 547 -18.35 -49.27 18.98
N LEU A 548 -17.86 -48.28 19.73
CA LEU A 548 -17.77 -48.32 21.19
C LEU A 548 -19.15 -48.21 21.85
N ALA A 549 -20.00 -47.31 21.38
CA ALA A 549 -21.38 -47.10 21.83
C ALA A 549 -22.25 -48.35 21.63
N GLU A 550 -22.16 -49.00 20.47
CA GLU A 550 -22.82 -50.30 20.19
C GLU A 550 -22.33 -51.40 21.13
N ARG A 551 -21.06 -51.39 21.52
CA ARG A 551 -20.45 -52.38 22.41
C ARG A 551 -20.87 -52.22 23.87
N TYR A 552 -21.24 -51.00 24.30
CA TYR A 552 -21.58 -50.67 25.68
C TYR A 552 -23.04 -50.22 25.87
N SER A 553 -23.90 -50.39 24.85
CA SER A 553 -25.33 -50.06 24.89
C SER A 553 -25.65 -48.61 25.28
N THR A 554 -24.77 -47.66 24.93
CA THR A 554 -24.97 -46.23 25.14
C THR A 554 -25.39 -45.56 23.83
N HIS A 555 -26.61 -45.04 23.76
CA HIS A 555 -27.10 -44.33 22.57
C HIS A 555 -26.59 -42.88 22.55
N SER A 556 -25.79 -42.55 21.53
CA SER A 556 -25.41 -41.17 21.21
C SER A 556 -25.79 -40.86 19.77
N GLU A 557 -26.79 -40.02 19.57
CA GLU A 557 -27.20 -39.52 18.25
C GLU A 557 -26.66 -38.10 18.01
N PHE A 558 -26.15 -37.86 16.80
CA PHE A 558 -25.77 -36.54 16.30
C PHE A 558 -26.87 -36.06 15.37
N ILE A 559 -27.46 -34.89 15.66
CA ILE A 559 -28.49 -34.27 14.82
C ILE A 559 -27.84 -33.11 14.05
N THR A 560 -27.79 -33.22 12.73
CA THR A 560 -27.32 -32.16 11.83
C THR A 560 -28.53 -31.38 11.30
N ALA A 561 -28.61 -30.07 11.59
CA ALA A 561 -29.62 -29.17 11.02
C ALA A 561 -29.02 -28.37 9.86
N ALA A 562 -29.45 -28.67 8.63
CA ALA A 562 -28.80 -28.25 7.38
C ALA A 562 -28.75 -26.72 7.14
N ASP A 563 -29.66 -25.92 7.72
CA ASP A 563 -29.79 -24.51 7.33
C ASP A 563 -29.16 -23.48 8.30
N ALA A 564 -28.53 -23.91 9.39
CA ALA A 564 -28.04 -23.00 10.43
C ALA A 564 -26.56 -23.14 10.83
N ASN A 565 -25.83 -24.18 10.39
CA ASN A 565 -24.49 -24.50 10.91
C ASN A 565 -24.44 -24.53 12.46
N ILE A 566 -25.47 -25.06 13.11
CA ILE A 566 -25.53 -25.25 14.57
C ILE A 566 -25.69 -26.74 14.88
N SER A 567 -24.84 -27.27 15.75
CA SER A 567 -25.04 -28.58 16.40
C SER A 567 -25.63 -28.34 17.79
N VAL A 568 -26.78 -28.95 18.10
CA VAL A 568 -27.38 -28.91 19.44
C VAL A 568 -27.51 -30.32 19.98
N THR A 569 -27.30 -30.49 21.28
CA THR A 569 -27.62 -31.75 21.98
C THR A 569 -29.13 -31.91 22.12
N SER A 570 -29.59 -33.16 22.28
CA SER A 570 -30.99 -33.59 22.27
C SER A 570 -31.98 -32.61 22.92
N MET A 571 -33.14 -32.45 22.29
CA MET A 571 -34.23 -31.53 22.70
C MET A 571 -34.64 -31.68 24.17
N GLU A 572 -34.51 -32.89 24.72
CA GLU A 572 -34.77 -33.20 26.13
C GLU A 572 -33.89 -32.38 27.10
N ARG A 573 -32.62 -32.11 26.74
CA ARG A 573 -31.71 -31.26 27.52
C ARG A 573 -31.95 -29.77 27.31
N VAL A 574 -32.45 -29.36 26.15
CA VAL A 574 -32.85 -27.97 25.89
C VAL A 574 -34.03 -27.58 26.79
N MET A 575 -34.95 -28.52 27.02
CA MET A 575 -36.08 -28.32 27.93
C MET A 575 -35.69 -28.35 29.41
N THR A 576 -34.76 -29.22 29.83
CA THR A 576 -34.20 -29.15 31.21
C THR A 576 -33.38 -27.88 31.45
N ALA A 577 -32.83 -27.26 30.40
CA ALA A 577 -31.94 -26.09 30.46
C ALA A 577 -32.67 -24.72 30.54
N ILE A 578 -34.00 -24.69 30.61
CA ILE A 578 -34.76 -23.44 30.79
C ILE A 578 -34.45 -22.77 32.13
N GLU A 579 -34.03 -23.55 33.15
CA GLU A 579 -33.68 -23.04 34.47
C GLU A 579 -32.25 -22.44 34.56
N ASP A 580 -31.33 -22.81 33.66
CA ASP A 580 -29.87 -22.53 33.81
C ASP A 580 -29.21 -21.66 32.71
N ARG A 581 -29.99 -21.11 31.75
CA ARG A 581 -29.52 -20.25 30.62
C ARG A 581 -28.50 -20.95 29.68
N PRO A 582 -28.95 -21.52 28.54
CA PRO A 582 -28.09 -22.33 27.68
C PRO A 582 -27.09 -21.51 26.85
N ILE A 583 -25.91 -22.11 26.66
CA ILE A 583 -24.82 -21.63 25.83
C ILE A 583 -24.78 -22.47 24.55
N ALA A 584 -24.81 -21.84 23.36
CA ALA A 584 -24.62 -22.49 22.07
C ALA A 584 -23.27 -22.12 21.45
N ARG A 585 -22.68 -23.03 20.68
CA ARG A 585 -21.42 -22.78 19.96
C ARG A 585 -21.73 -22.64 18.47
N VAL A 586 -21.50 -21.46 17.92
CA VAL A 586 -21.49 -21.21 16.47
C VAL A 586 -20.06 -21.33 15.94
N SER A 587 -19.90 -21.41 14.61
CA SER A 587 -18.61 -21.58 13.93
C SER A 587 -17.54 -20.55 14.33
N GLU A 588 -17.93 -19.40 14.88
CA GLU A 588 -17.01 -18.32 15.23
C GLU A 588 -16.96 -18.01 16.73
N GLN A 589 -17.99 -18.33 17.53
CA GLN A 589 -18.13 -17.86 18.92
C GLN A 589 -19.01 -18.76 19.80
N ILE A 590 -18.90 -18.58 21.11
CA ILE A 590 -19.81 -19.14 22.11
C ILE A 590 -20.86 -18.06 22.42
N ILE A 591 -22.14 -18.36 22.19
CA ILE A 591 -23.26 -17.44 22.30
C ILE A 591 -24.25 -17.89 23.38
N ILE A 592 -24.75 -16.96 24.18
CA ILE A 592 -25.84 -17.24 25.14
C ILE A 592 -27.16 -17.20 24.36
N LEU A 593 -27.99 -18.22 24.51
CA LEU A 593 -29.33 -18.27 23.91
C LEU A 593 -30.33 -17.61 24.84
N TYR A 594 -31.05 -16.60 24.34
CA TYR A 594 -32.09 -15.93 25.11
C TYR A 594 -33.47 -16.42 24.66
N PRO A 595 -34.26 -17.09 25.52
CA PRO A 595 -35.63 -17.44 25.18
C PRO A 595 -36.46 -16.18 25.01
N GLN A 596 -37.33 -16.19 24.00
CA GLN A 596 -38.25 -15.10 23.71
C GLN A 596 -39.64 -15.64 23.40
N TRP A 597 -40.62 -14.75 23.29
CA TRP A 597 -42.02 -15.12 23.11
C TRP A 597 -42.32 -15.92 21.83
N TYR A 598 -41.50 -15.76 20.80
CA TYR A 598 -41.71 -16.40 19.50
C TYR A 598 -40.71 -17.53 19.20
N GLY A 599 -39.74 -17.78 20.10
CA GLY A 599 -38.65 -18.70 19.84
C GLY A 599 -37.41 -18.38 20.68
N ILE A 600 -36.22 -18.39 20.06
CA ILE A 600 -34.95 -18.06 20.70
C ILE A 600 -34.27 -16.89 20.00
N CYS A 601 -33.51 -16.09 20.74
CA CYS A 601 -32.73 -14.96 20.24
C CYS A 601 -31.23 -15.26 20.33
N LEU A 602 -30.51 -15.06 19.24
CA LEU A 602 -29.05 -15.21 19.15
C LEU A 602 -28.27 -13.92 19.47
N HIS A 603 -28.96 -12.81 19.74
CA HIS A 603 -28.32 -11.53 20.06
C HIS A 603 -27.56 -11.62 21.39
N GLN A 604 -26.28 -11.27 21.40
CA GLN A 604 -25.50 -11.13 22.63
C GLN A 604 -25.89 -9.86 23.38
N HIS A 605 -27.00 -9.93 24.15
CA HIS A 605 -27.53 -8.80 24.95
C HIS A 605 -26.49 -8.19 25.92
N HIS A 606 -25.43 -8.93 26.25
CA HIS A 606 -24.34 -8.46 27.11
C HIS A 606 -23.28 -7.64 26.37
N GLU A 607 -23.13 -7.80 25.05
CA GLU A 607 -22.20 -7.01 24.23
C GLU A 607 -22.89 -5.78 23.65
N ILE A 608 -24.14 -5.95 23.18
CA ILE A 608 -24.94 -4.89 22.56
C ILE A 608 -26.37 -5.01 23.08
N ALA A 609 -26.88 -3.92 23.65
CA ALA A 609 -28.26 -3.88 24.13
C ALA A 609 -29.25 -3.99 22.94
N CYS A 610 -30.28 -4.82 23.07
CA CYS A 610 -31.31 -4.93 22.04
C CYS A 610 -32.11 -3.62 21.94
N THR A 611 -32.28 -3.11 20.72
CA THR A 611 -33.06 -1.90 20.45
C THR A 611 -34.50 -2.20 20.03
N ASN A 612 -34.88 -3.47 19.92
CA ASN A 612 -36.11 -3.91 19.25
C ASN A 612 -36.92 -4.91 20.12
N TYR A 613 -36.93 -4.71 21.45
CA TYR A 613 -37.61 -5.58 22.43
C TYR A 613 -39.11 -5.81 22.13
N ASP A 614 -39.74 -4.93 21.36
CA ASP A 614 -41.19 -4.95 21.11
C ASP A 614 -41.61 -5.71 19.82
N SER A 615 -40.68 -6.03 18.93
CA SER A 615 -41.00 -6.68 17.63
C SER A 615 -39.88 -7.65 17.22
N CYS A 616 -39.80 -8.77 17.96
CA CYS A 616 -38.75 -9.77 17.76
C CYS A 616 -39.05 -10.76 16.62
N ALA A 617 -40.30 -10.89 16.16
CA ALA A 617 -40.66 -11.80 15.08
C ALA A 617 -39.91 -11.54 13.74
N PRO A 618 -39.82 -10.28 13.24
CA PRO A 618 -39.06 -9.97 12.03
C PRO A 618 -37.54 -9.80 12.26
N CYS A 619 -37.05 -10.02 13.47
CA CYS A 619 -35.63 -9.84 13.78
C CYS A 619 -34.77 -10.94 13.14
N ASN A 620 -33.67 -10.55 12.49
CA ASN A 620 -32.70 -11.49 11.93
C ASN A 620 -32.08 -12.42 12.98
N ASN A 621 -32.09 -12.08 14.27
CA ASN A 621 -31.53 -12.91 15.33
C ASN A 621 -32.56 -13.85 15.98
N ASN A 622 -33.82 -13.82 15.53
CA ASN A 622 -34.87 -14.71 16.01
C ASN A 622 -34.85 -16.04 15.26
N ILE A 623 -34.97 -17.14 16.00
CA ILE A 623 -35.15 -18.49 15.46
C ILE A 623 -36.42 -19.08 16.07
N VAL A 624 -37.29 -19.59 15.21
CA VAL A 624 -38.53 -20.27 15.61
C VAL A 624 -38.41 -21.77 15.37
N THR A 625 -39.06 -22.59 16.19
CA THR A 625 -39.01 -24.05 16.05
C THR A 625 -40.38 -24.62 15.68
N LYS A 626 -40.48 -25.29 14.53
CA LYS A 626 -41.69 -26.04 14.17
C LYS A 626 -41.94 -27.17 15.16
N GLY A 627 -43.19 -27.33 15.60
CA GLY A 627 -43.57 -28.32 16.62
C GLY A 627 -43.54 -27.80 18.06
N HIS A 628 -42.91 -26.65 18.35
CA HIS A 628 -42.99 -26.03 19.67
C HIS A 628 -44.32 -25.25 19.82
N LEU A 629 -45.36 -25.95 20.28
CA LEU A 629 -46.75 -25.44 20.32
C LEU A 629 -46.89 -24.05 20.98
N PRO A 630 -46.28 -23.75 22.14
CA PRO A 630 -46.49 -22.45 22.80
C PRO A 630 -46.04 -21.25 21.96
N THR A 631 -44.86 -21.33 21.33
CA THR A 631 -44.35 -20.23 20.48
C THR A 631 -45.08 -20.18 19.14
N ASN A 632 -45.45 -21.34 18.60
CA ASN A 632 -46.12 -21.46 17.30
C ASN A 632 -47.57 -20.96 17.35
N GLU A 633 -48.29 -21.23 18.43
CA GLU A 633 -49.62 -20.65 18.69
C GLU A 633 -49.54 -19.15 18.97
N ARG A 634 -48.51 -18.71 19.70
CA ARG A 634 -48.30 -17.27 19.96
C ARG A 634 -47.97 -16.50 18.68
N LEU A 635 -47.21 -17.08 17.76
CA LEU A 635 -46.99 -16.53 16.42
C LEU A 635 -48.27 -16.50 15.58
N ARG A 636 -49.13 -17.53 15.65
CA ARG A 636 -50.46 -17.51 14.99
C ARG A 636 -51.35 -16.39 15.53
N LYS A 637 -51.42 -16.25 16.86
CA LYS A 637 -52.17 -15.15 17.51
C LYS A 637 -51.61 -13.78 17.10
N ARG A 638 -50.28 -13.65 17.02
CA ARG A 638 -49.62 -12.41 16.58
C ARG A 638 -49.90 -12.10 15.11
N ALA A 639 -49.87 -13.09 14.21
CA ALA A 639 -50.19 -12.92 12.80
C ALA A 639 -51.61 -12.34 12.62
N ILE A 640 -52.60 -12.91 13.31
CA ILE A 640 -53.99 -12.43 13.28
C ILE A 640 -54.10 -10.99 13.83
N MET A 641 -53.43 -10.71 14.95
CA MET A 641 -53.44 -9.38 15.58
C MET A 641 -52.83 -8.31 14.68
N ILE A 642 -51.70 -8.61 14.04
CA ILE A 642 -51.01 -7.65 13.18
C ILE A 642 -51.75 -7.42 11.87
N GLN A 643 -52.34 -8.46 11.27
CA GLN A 643 -53.22 -8.32 10.10
C GLN A 643 -54.37 -7.35 10.39
N LYS A 644 -55.09 -7.54 11.51
CA LYS A 644 -56.13 -6.60 11.96
C LYS A 644 -55.59 -5.20 12.21
N SER A 645 -54.40 -5.08 12.80
CA SER A 645 -53.75 -3.79 13.02
C SER A 645 -53.39 -3.07 11.71
N VAL A 646 -53.04 -3.80 10.65
CA VAL A 646 -52.78 -3.22 9.32
C VAL A 646 -54.10 -2.72 8.71
N ALA A 647 -55.16 -3.53 8.74
CA ALA A 647 -56.49 -3.14 8.24
C ALA A 647 -57.01 -1.86 8.92
N VAL A 648 -56.91 -1.76 10.26
CA VAL A 648 -57.32 -0.57 11.02
C VAL A 648 -56.51 0.69 10.66
N GLN A 649 -55.21 0.54 10.38
CA GLN A 649 -54.38 1.67 9.97
C GLN A 649 -54.70 2.14 8.55
N LEU A 650 -55.00 1.21 7.64
CA LEU A 650 -55.48 1.54 6.30
C LEU A 650 -56.82 2.27 6.37
N GLU A 651 -57.78 1.83 7.19
CA GLU A 651 -59.04 2.54 7.42
C GLU A 651 -58.83 3.97 7.92
N ARG A 652 -57.88 4.15 8.85
CA ARG A 652 -57.52 5.47 9.37
C ARG A 652 -56.95 6.37 8.28
N LEU A 653 -55.99 5.87 7.49
CA LEU A 653 -55.36 6.63 6.39
C LEU A 653 -56.38 7.00 5.31
N ILE A 654 -57.30 6.10 4.97
CA ILE A 654 -58.40 6.37 4.02
C ILE A 654 -59.34 7.45 4.57
N ARG A 655 -59.69 7.42 5.86
CA ARG A 655 -60.52 8.45 6.51
C ARG A 655 -59.82 9.80 6.60
N GLU A 656 -58.53 9.83 6.92
CA GLU A 656 -57.72 11.06 7.01
C GLU A 656 -57.56 11.72 5.63
N HIS A 657 -57.36 10.91 4.58
CA HIS A 657 -57.31 11.37 3.19
C HIS A 657 -58.67 11.97 2.74
N ASN A 658 -59.78 11.28 3.00
CA ASN A 658 -61.13 11.77 2.67
C ASN A 658 -61.51 13.07 3.40
N ARG A 659 -60.83 13.41 4.51
CA ARG A 659 -61.04 14.64 5.28
C ARG A 659 -60.13 15.81 4.86
N GLN A 660 -59.24 15.63 3.88
CA GLN A 660 -58.29 16.65 3.37
C GLN A 660 -57.34 17.24 4.44
N ILE A 661 -56.94 16.44 5.44
CA ILE A 661 -56.13 16.93 6.58
C ILE A 661 -54.60 16.77 6.36
N ALA A 662 -54.14 16.14 5.27
CA ALA A 662 -52.72 15.79 5.09
C ALA A 662 -51.95 16.76 4.16
N ASP A 663 -50.80 17.26 4.63
CA ASP A 663 -49.96 18.29 3.98
C ASP A 663 -49.03 17.82 2.83
N GLU A 664 -48.98 16.53 2.44
CA GLU A 664 -48.20 16.07 1.27
C GLU A 664 -48.83 14.86 0.55
N PRO A 665 -49.42 15.01 -0.67
CA PRO A 665 -50.20 13.94 -1.33
C PRO A 665 -49.46 12.98 -2.28
N ASP A 666 -48.26 13.30 -2.76
CA ASP A 666 -47.93 12.98 -4.17
C ASP A 666 -47.23 11.66 -4.53
N ALA A 667 -47.20 10.63 -3.68
CA ALA A 667 -46.69 9.32 -4.14
C ALA A 667 -47.37 8.10 -3.51
N PHE A 668 -47.80 8.22 -2.27
CA PHE A 668 -48.39 7.12 -1.51
C PHE A 668 -49.91 7.01 -1.72
N ALA A 669 -50.59 8.13 -1.99
CA ALA A 669 -52.04 8.15 -2.22
C ALA A 669 -52.45 7.38 -3.48
N ASN A 670 -51.70 7.46 -4.58
CA ASN A 670 -52.12 6.91 -5.87
C ASN A 670 -52.23 5.38 -5.91
N HIS A 671 -51.40 4.62 -5.17
CA HIS A 671 -51.45 3.15 -5.19
C HIS A 671 -52.57 2.59 -4.29
N ILE A 672 -52.78 3.19 -3.12
CA ILE A 672 -53.89 2.83 -2.22
C ILE A 672 -55.24 3.28 -2.80
N LEU A 673 -55.31 4.44 -3.44
CA LEU A 673 -56.51 4.91 -4.14
C LEU A 673 -56.85 4.00 -5.33
N LEU A 674 -55.86 3.58 -6.13
CA LEU A 674 -56.08 2.68 -7.27
C LEU A 674 -56.53 1.27 -6.85
N LEU A 675 -56.15 0.81 -5.66
CA LEU A 675 -56.62 -0.46 -5.09
C LEU A 675 -57.97 -0.32 -4.36
N ALA A 676 -58.25 0.83 -3.74
CA ALA A 676 -59.55 1.15 -3.16
C ALA A 676 -60.63 1.36 -4.25
N GLU A 677 -60.26 1.96 -5.39
CA GLU A 677 -61.13 2.12 -6.58
C GLU A 677 -61.51 0.78 -7.23
N LYS A 678 -60.74 -0.29 -6.97
CA LYS A 678 -61.09 -1.66 -7.40
C LYS A 678 -62.15 -2.34 -6.52
N GLY A 679 -62.68 -1.66 -5.50
CA GLY A 679 -63.78 -2.16 -4.68
C GLY A 679 -63.41 -3.23 -3.65
N LEU A 680 -62.13 -3.36 -3.31
CA LEU A 680 -61.65 -4.31 -2.29
C LEU A 680 -62.04 -3.82 -0.88
N SER A 681 -62.43 -4.75 -0.01
CA SER A 681 -62.60 -4.47 1.42
C SER A 681 -61.25 -4.16 2.08
N THR A 682 -61.28 -3.52 3.26
CA THR A 682 -60.07 -3.12 4.00
C THR A 682 -59.21 -4.31 4.42
N ASP A 683 -59.83 -5.46 4.69
CA ASP A 683 -59.15 -6.72 4.98
C ASP A 683 -58.51 -7.34 3.73
N GLU A 684 -59.22 -7.37 2.60
CA GLU A 684 -58.66 -7.87 1.32
C GLU A 684 -57.50 -6.99 0.81
N LEU A 685 -57.59 -5.69 1.05
CA LEU A 685 -56.52 -4.74 0.76
C LEU A 685 -55.31 -4.97 1.66
N ALA A 686 -55.52 -5.24 2.95
CA ALA A 686 -54.43 -5.56 3.87
C ALA A 686 -53.70 -6.84 3.45
N ASP A 687 -54.42 -7.89 3.07
CA ASP A 687 -53.81 -9.15 2.62
C ASP A 687 -52.98 -9.00 1.36
N SER A 688 -53.49 -8.26 0.37
CA SER A 688 -52.78 -7.94 -0.87
C SER A 688 -51.48 -7.16 -0.60
N LEU A 689 -51.53 -6.14 0.26
CA LEU A 689 -50.36 -5.33 0.62
C LEU A 689 -49.32 -6.11 1.43
N ILE A 690 -49.75 -7.09 2.24
CA ILE A 690 -48.86 -7.99 2.96
C ILE A 690 -48.11 -8.90 1.98
N ASP A 691 -48.81 -9.52 1.03
CA ASP A 691 -48.19 -10.43 0.05
C ASP A 691 -47.20 -9.70 -0.89
N ASP A 692 -47.47 -8.44 -1.23
CA ASP A 692 -46.61 -7.61 -2.09
C ASP A 692 -45.55 -6.77 -1.32
N PHE A 693 -45.35 -7.03 -0.02
CA PHE A 693 -44.51 -6.20 0.86
C PHE A 693 -43.12 -5.88 0.27
N HIS A 694 -42.40 -6.86 -0.29
CA HIS A 694 -41.05 -6.65 -0.80
C HIS A 694 -40.99 -5.70 -2.01
N ALA A 695 -42.04 -5.64 -2.82
CA ALA A 695 -42.13 -4.70 -3.94
C ALA A 695 -42.48 -3.28 -3.47
N LEU A 696 -43.21 -3.17 -2.36
CA LEU A 696 -43.75 -1.91 -1.84
C LEU A 696 -42.84 -1.24 -0.80
N ARG A 697 -42.01 -1.99 -0.09
CA ARG A 697 -41.25 -1.54 1.09
C ARG A 697 -40.51 -0.21 0.88
N ASP A 698 -39.81 -0.06 -0.24
CA ASP A 698 -38.97 1.13 -0.50
C ASP A 698 -39.79 2.34 -1.01
N LEU A 699 -41.08 2.13 -1.31
CA LEU A 699 -42.05 3.13 -1.73
C LEU A 699 -42.91 3.66 -0.56
N LEU A 700 -42.90 2.98 0.60
CA LEU A 700 -43.68 3.36 1.78
C LEU A 700 -43.01 4.50 2.56
N LYS A 701 -43.61 5.69 2.53
CA LYS A 701 -43.16 6.84 3.34
C LYS A 701 -43.56 6.71 4.83
N ASP A 702 -44.70 6.07 5.11
CA ASP A 702 -45.14 5.81 6.49
C ASP A 702 -44.34 4.63 7.08
N LYS A 703 -43.39 4.98 7.96
CA LYS A 703 -42.51 4.02 8.62
C LYS A 703 -43.26 3.08 9.58
N LEU A 704 -44.39 3.52 10.15
CA LEU A 704 -45.18 2.71 11.07
C LEU A 704 -45.99 1.66 10.30
N LEU A 705 -46.59 2.03 9.17
CA LEU A 705 -47.26 1.07 8.27
C LEU A 705 -46.26 0.10 7.65
N ALA A 706 -45.10 0.58 7.19
CA ALA A 706 -44.04 -0.27 6.64
C ALA A 706 -43.55 -1.32 7.65
N LYS A 707 -43.32 -0.93 8.92
CA LYS A 707 -42.93 -1.86 9.98
C LYS A 707 -44.00 -2.90 10.29
N ARG A 708 -45.28 -2.52 10.27
CA ARG A 708 -46.42 -3.44 10.50
C ARG A 708 -46.60 -4.42 9.33
N LEU A 709 -46.46 -3.96 8.09
CA LEU A 709 -46.52 -4.81 6.91
C LEU A 709 -45.36 -5.82 6.89
N GLU A 710 -44.15 -5.39 7.28
CA GLU A 710 -43.01 -6.29 7.45
C GLU A 710 -43.29 -7.39 8.48
N GLU A 711 -43.75 -7.02 9.67
CA GLU A 711 -44.06 -7.99 10.73
C GLU A 711 -45.20 -8.94 10.32
N ALA A 712 -46.21 -8.43 9.60
CA ALA A 712 -47.31 -9.24 9.07
C ALA A 712 -46.83 -10.27 8.04
N PHE A 713 -45.98 -9.84 7.10
CA PHE A 713 -45.42 -10.71 6.07
C PHE A 713 -44.61 -11.85 6.71
N VAL A 714 -43.74 -11.52 7.67
CA VAL A 714 -42.89 -12.50 8.35
C VAL A 714 -43.71 -13.50 9.17
N THR A 715 -44.62 -13.00 10.01
CA THR A 715 -45.44 -13.88 10.87
C THR A 715 -46.34 -14.79 10.05
N ARG A 716 -46.93 -14.30 8.96
CA ARG A 716 -47.71 -15.12 8.01
C ARG A 716 -46.83 -16.16 7.31
N GLY A 717 -45.61 -15.80 6.94
CA GLY A 717 -44.62 -16.72 6.38
C GLY A 717 -44.26 -17.87 7.33
N PHE A 718 -44.00 -17.57 8.61
CA PHE A 718 -43.77 -18.61 9.61
C PHE A 718 -44.97 -19.54 9.79
N VAL A 719 -46.19 -19.00 9.82
CA VAL A 719 -47.41 -19.81 9.91
C VAL A 719 -47.54 -20.76 8.73
N LYS A 720 -47.31 -20.29 7.50
CA LYS A 720 -47.29 -21.15 6.30
C LYS A 720 -46.29 -22.30 6.44
N ILE A 721 -45.08 -22.04 6.95
CA ILE A 721 -44.03 -23.08 7.15
C ILE A 721 -44.43 -24.08 8.25
N PHE A 722 -45.10 -23.61 9.31
CA PHE A 722 -45.61 -24.51 10.35
C PHE A 722 -46.70 -25.42 9.82
N ASP A 723 -47.52 -24.95 8.88
CA ASP A 723 -48.63 -25.71 8.30
C ASP A 723 -48.20 -26.57 7.09
N ASP A 724 -46.96 -26.40 6.60
CA ASP A 724 -46.40 -27.18 5.48
C ASP A 724 -46.01 -28.62 5.90
N GLU A 725 -46.71 -29.63 5.39
CA GLU A 725 -46.45 -31.05 5.70
C GLU A 725 -45.03 -31.52 5.34
N PHE A 726 -44.33 -30.86 4.42
CA PHE A 726 -42.97 -31.22 4.00
C PHE A 726 -41.87 -30.72 4.93
N VAL A 727 -42.18 -29.79 5.85
CA VAL A 727 -41.22 -29.27 6.83
C VAL A 727 -41.32 -30.10 8.11
N PRO A 728 -40.26 -30.81 8.53
CA PRO A 728 -40.32 -31.70 9.68
C PRO A 728 -40.46 -30.94 11.00
N SER A 729 -41.05 -31.59 12.00
CA SER A 729 -41.09 -31.06 13.37
C SER A 729 -39.69 -31.04 13.98
N GLY A 730 -39.38 -30.00 14.75
CA GLY A 730 -38.03 -29.68 15.21
C GLY A 730 -37.24 -28.80 14.24
N ALA A 731 -37.77 -28.48 13.06
CA ALA A 731 -37.11 -27.56 12.13
C ALA A 731 -36.94 -26.16 12.76
N LEU A 732 -35.70 -25.67 12.75
CA LEU A 732 -35.35 -24.31 13.14
C LEU A 732 -35.52 -23.39 11.93
N ILE A 733 -36.40 -22.41 12.05
CA ILE A 733 -36.84 -21.55 10.97
C ILE A 733 -36.44 -20.12 11.30
N ARG A 734 -35.77 -19.47 10.35
CA ARG A 734 -35.25 -18.11 10.49
C ARG A 734 -35.70 -17.27 9.31
N TYR A 735 -36.22 -16.09 9.60
CA TYR A 735 -36.48 -15.08 8.57
C TYR A 735 -35.24 -14.19 8.40
N ASN A 736 -34.82 -13.98 7.16
CA ASN A 736 -33.65 -13.17 6.82
C ASN A 736 -34.10 -11.93 6.04
N ASN A 737 -33.95 -10.74 6.60
CA ASN A 737 -34.09 -9.48 5.90
C ASN A 737 -32.72 -8.85 5.58
N PRO A 738 -32.35 -8.68 4.28
CA PRO A 738 -31.09 -8.04 3.87
C PRO A 738 -30.91 -6.60 4.39
N SER A 739 -32.00 -5.89 4.68
CA SER A 739 -32.00 -4.49 5.13
C SER A 739 -31.58 -4.30 6.60
N TYR A 740 -31.53 -5.38 7.38
CA TYR A 740 -31.18 -5.37 8.81
C TYR A 740 -29.86 -6.09 9.11
N ASN A 741 -28.97 -6.24 8.12
CA ASN A 741 -27.74 -7.01 8.32
C ASN A 741 -26.64 -6.22 9.06
N ALA A 742 -26.04 -6.90 10.04
CA ALA A 742 -24.78 -6.50 10.68
C ALA A 742 -23.54 -6.89 9.86
N THR A 743 -23.62 -7.72 8.82
CA THR A 743 -22.42 -8.13 8.03
C THR A 743 -22.71 -8.42 6.55
N PRO A 744 -22.69 -7.40 5.67
CA PRO A 744 -22.89 -7.51 4.22
C PRO A 744 -21.86 -8.38 3.45
N GLY A 745 -20.71 -8.69 4.05
CA GLY A 745 -19.60 -9.36 3.36
C GLY A 745 -19.86 -10.85 3.02
N LEU A 746 -20.63 -11.56 3.85
CA LEU A 746 -20.84 -13.00 3.71
C LEU A 746 -21.81 -13.34 2.56
N GLU A 747 -22.90 -12.59 2.41
CA GLU A 747 -23.88 -12.82 1.35
C GLU A 747 -23.34 -12.47 -0.04
N MET A 748 -22.50 -11.44 -0.16
CA MET A 748 -21.77 -11.18 -1.40
C MET A 748 -20.80 -12.31 -1.76
N ALA A 749 -20.19 -12.96 -0.76
CA ALA A 749 -19.29 -14.10 -0.96
C ALA A 749 -20.06 -15.38 -1.35
N ILE A 750 -21.26 -15.60 -0.81
CA ILE A 750 -22.14 -16.72 -1.17
C ILE A 750 -22.69 -16.55 -2.59
N GLN A 751 -23.14 -15.34 -2.97
CA GLN A 751 -23.55 -15.04 -4.34
C GLN A 751 -22.41 -15.16 -5.35
N ALA A 752 -21.21 -14.65 -5.02
CA ALA A 752 -20.05 -14.73 -5.89
C ALA A 752 -19.58 -16.18 -6.16
N ASN A 753 -19.91 -17.11 -5.26
CA ASN A 753 -19.56 -18.53 -5.36
C ASN A 753 -20.70 -19.42 -5.84
N GLY A 754 -21.62 -18.90 -6.67
CA GLY A 754 -22.65 -19.70 -7.34
C GLY A 754 -23.96 -19.85 -6.57
N GLY A 755 -24.14 -19.10 -5.48
CA GLY A 755 -25.39 -19.06 -4.73
C GLY A 755 -25.68 -20.31 -3.88
N ARG A 756 -26.83 -20.30 -3.20
CA ARG A 756 -27.22 -21.36 -2.28
C ARG A 756 -27.53 -22.70 -2.96
N GLU A 757 -27.85 -22.71 -4.25
CA GLU A 757 -28.03 -23.93 -5.04
C GLU A 757 -26.73 -24.74 -5.15
N LYS A 758 -25.60 -24.07 -5.39
CA LYS A 758 -24.29 -24.73 -5.47
C LYS A 758 -23.84 -25.28 -4.11
N ILE A 759 -24.26 -24.63 -3.02
CA ILE A 759 -24.04 -25.14 -1.65
C ILE A 759 -24.83 -26.44 -1.45
N ALA A 760 -26.10 -26.49 -1.86
CA ALA A 760 -26.91 -27.71 -1.79
C ALA A 760 -26.36 -28.87 -2.65
N GLU A 761 -25.79 -28.57 -3.82
CA GLU A 761 -25.08 -29.58 -4.64
C GLU A 761 -23.80 -30.08 -3.96
N THR A 762 -23.05 -29.19 -3.33
CA THR A 762 -21.83 -29.52 -2.58
C THR A 762 -22.15 -30.34 -1.33
N GLU A 763 -23.27 -30.05 -0.67
CA GLU A 763 -23.78 -30.80 0.48
C GLU A 763 -24.22 -32.22 0.08
N LYS A 764 -24.93 -32.38 -1.05
CA LYS A 764 -25.25 -33.72 -1.60
C LYS A 764 -23.99 -34.52 -1.92
N TRP A 765 -22.96 -33.87 -2.46
CA TRP A 765 -21.66 -34.50 -2.68
C TRP A 765 -20.98 -34.89 -1.36
N LEU A 766 -21.05 -34.04 -0.34
CA LEU A 766 -20.49 -34.29 0.99
C LEU A 766 -21.16 -35.49 1.66
N ILE A 767 -22.50 -35.56 1.64
CA ILE A 767 -23.30 -36.68 2.17
C ILE A 767 -23.00 -37.97 1.39
N SER A 768 -22.85 -37.89 0.07
CA SER A 768 -22.48 -39.05 -0.77
C SER A 768 -21.09 -39.60 -0.41
N LYS A 769 -20.13 -38.71 -0.13
CA LYS A 769 -18.76 -39.09 0.21
C LYS A 769 -18.59 -39.52 1.67
N TYR A 770 -19.38 -38.95 2.59
CA TYR A 770 -19.33 -39.18 4.03
C TYR A 770 -20.74 -39.41 4.62
N PRO A 771 -21.35 -40.58 4.37
CA PRO A 771 -22.75 -40.87 4.72
C PRO A 771 -23.10 -40.75 6.21
N GLN A 772 -22.12 -40.85 7.10
CA GLN A 772 -22.25 -40.67 8.54
C GLN A 772 -22.69 -39.26 8.98
N PHE A 773 -22.64 -38.26 8.09
CA PHE A 773 -23.13 -36.91 8.34
C PHE A 773 -24.56 -36.66 7.83
N ALA A 774 -25.22 -37.68 7.26
CA ALA A 774 -26.60 -37.56 6.80
C ALA A 774 -27.58 -37.28 7.96
N PRO A 775 -28.55 -36.37 7.80
CA PRO A 775 -29.54 -36.07 8.84
C PRO A 775 -30.42 -37.29 9.16
N THR A 776 -30.67 -37.53 10.44
CA THR A 776 -31.53 -38.64 10.92
C THR A 776 -32.85 -38.05 11.45
N ALA A 777 -34.00 -38.54 10.97
CA ALA A 777 -35.31 -38.03 11.39
C ALA A 777 -35.75 -38.64 12.74
N ALA A 778 -36.09 -37.80 13.72
CA ALA A 778 -36.61 -38.23 15.02
C ALA A 778 -38.16 -38.19 15.06
N PRO A 779 -38.82 -39.11 15.77
CA PRO A 779 -40.28 -39.15 15.89
C PRO A 779 -40.85 -38.04 16.80
N LEU A 780 -42.10 -37.66 16.54
CA LEU A 780 -42.89 -36.66 17.27
C LEU A 780 -43.36 -37.16 18.65
N HIS A 781 -43.19 -36.37 19.72
CA HIS A 781 -43.77 -36.63 21.03
C HIS A 781 -44.70 -35.49 21.49
N ASP A 782 -45.87 -35.85 22.03
CA ASP A 782 -46.89 -34.92 22.56
C ASP A 782 -46.66 -34.70 24.07
N GLU A 783 -46.38 -33.46 24.48
CA GLU A 783 -46.02 -33.11 25.86
C GLU A 783 -46.95 -32.08 26.53
N ARG A 784 -48.20 -31.93 26.05
CA ARG A 784 -49.20 -31.00 26.63
C ARG A 784 -49.40 -31.17 28.15
N SER A 785 -49.17 -32.37 28.68
CA SER A 785 -49.29 -32.68 30.10
C SER A 785 -48.28 -31.96 31.01
N LYS A 786 -47.18 -31.41 30.47
CA LYS A 786 -46.15 -30.71 31.26
C LYS A 786 -46.49 -29.24 31.57
N LEU A 787 -47.56 -28.69 31.00
CA LEU A 787 -47.97 -27.28 31.19
C LEU A 787 -49.14 -27.09 32.17
N ASN A 788 -49.69 -28.16 32.74
CA ASN A 788 -50.96 -28.10 33.48
C ASN A 788 -50.86 -28.07 35.01
N ASN A 789 -49.72 -27.70 35.60
CA ASN A 789 -49.61 -27.56 37.07
C ASN A 789 -48.99 -26.22 37.48
N GLY A 790 -49.86 -25.32 37.97
CA GLY A 790 -49.57 -24.11 38.79
C GLY A 790 -49.07 -22.89 38.01
N ASP A 791 -49.73 -21.74 37.94
CA ASP A 791 -50.77 -21.15 38.81
C ASP A 791 -51.75 -20.32 37.96
N GLU A 792 -53.04 -20.57 38.17
CA GLU A 792 -54.11 -19.60 37.96
C GLU A 792 -54.04 -18.54 39.08
N ASP A 793 -54.56 -17.34 38.77
CA ASP A 793 -54.86 -16.20 39.66
C ASP A 793 -53.73 -15.17 39.95
N ASP A 794 -53.72 -14.06 39.19
CA ASP A 794 -54.08 -12.74 39.75
C ASP A 794 -54.34 -11.70 38.64
N ASP A 795 -55.53 -11.77 38.03
CA ASP A 795 -56.17 -10.61 37.41
C ASP A 795 -56.86 -9.80 38.53
N SER A 796 -56.18 -8.81 39.10
CA SER A 796 -56.85 -7.75 39.87
C SER A 796 -56.49 -6.37 39.32
N VAL A 797 -57.40 -5.88 38.49
CA VAL A 797 -57.89 -4.50 38.41
C VAL A 797 -57.24 -3.53 39.41
N ASN A 798 -56.61 -2.47 38.89
CA ASN A 798 -56.75 -1.14 39.50
C ASN A 798 -56.75 -0.06 38.43
N ASN A 799 -57.89 0.64 38.37
CA ASN A 799 -58.04 1.97 37.80
C ASN A 799 -57.12 2.94 38.55
N ASP A 800 -56.34 3.71 37.81
CA ASP A 800 -56.24 5.18 37.89
C ASP A 800 -55.56 5.72 36.62
#